data_AF-A0A5B9WCS3-F1
#
_entry.id   AF-A0A5B9WCS3-F1
#
_cell.length_a   1.000
_cell.length_b   1.000
_cell.length_c   1.000
_cell.angle_alpha   90.00
_cell.angle_beta   90.00
_cell.angle_gamma   90.00
#
_symmetry.space_group_name_H-M   'P 1'
#
loop_
_entity.id
_entity.type
_entity.pdbx_description
1 polymer ?
#
loop_
_entity_poly.entity_id
_entity_poly.type
_entity_poly.pdbx_seq_one_letter_code
_entity_poly.pdbx_strand_id
1 'polypeptide(L)'
;MSSHSAVSSRLLAITLDEFRARFGVPDLGGALCGYTREADTAAVLTLLCHARPARILEVGTALGHMTANLTRWSPEDAQVFTIDLVRGMPRAAAGAAEQLAEVPALAERGRFADHFGAVHKAFFITADSLGYDFGRLAPLDFAFIDGGHDFAHATADSRKAYDALAPGGWLVWHDFGSPVPWVEVRQAVEAIGFDEPVIHIEGTEVAFLRKQAAGGVTGPAPVHEGPVRVAWDGEFRGLHSLGLVNRAICSELLARGHDLSLADDGPPTAEEGTSAPLHPGLAERLGHEPSGGPAQVHVMHRWPPRSDFEPQARRVLMQPWEYGSLPRAWLPLLAAADEVWAYSRSVRDAYLRAGMPHGRVHVIPLGVDPEAFRPGVEPLPLPPGPRFRFLFVGGTIFRKGIDVLLDAFPRAFGPEDGVGLVIKDMGVGTFYRGQTAGDKVAALRERGYPVEYLTRDLAGPELAGLYAACDCLVHPFRGEGFALPVAEAMACGLPVIATAAGPVTDYADDATAYLIPARRCEFSENRVGEFETIARPWLHEPDRDALVDLLRRVAADPQAARRKGAAASERIRGRFTWSHTAEAVERRLRALASLEPRTGRRFKPRMNTDKHRWGEGFRDGGTGGGWQVGRAGGPGAAPGGRQAGGVSGSPNPVSVSYPCESVSICGSKSPGPIRGAAKAKVSLTMIVRDEEENLPRCLGSVAGLFDEVIVVDTGSRDRTVEIARGFGARVFDFAWVDDFAAARNAALARARGDYAFWLDADDVVEPDERAKLERLLASLPAEESEQAAYVVRCACDPEPDGRGGNTVVDHIRLFPAREGVRWTYAVHEQILPALRRAVVPVRWSDVTVRHTGYSDPALRGRKLERDARILEAELAERPGDPFVLFNLGSIAVERQDWPRALELLQRSLSGSAPSDSITRKLFALIARCRQMLGDLPRAIAACDEGLSFFPDDAELLFRKAVAHRGSGDPRAAEASWRRILGLRRPEEFASVDQGIYGHLTRRNLAALAEERGDLAGAMEHWQAVLEECPGDAEAMVRVGGLVEAGGP
;
A
#
# COMPACT_ATOMS: atom_id res chain seq x y z
N MET A 1 -24.05 -12.33 -44.67
CA MET A 1 -23.05 -13.28 -44.14
C MET A 1 -21.69 -12.71 -44.53
N SER A 2 -20.81 -12.25 -43.66
CA SER A 2 -20.67 -12.45 -42.21
C SER A 2 -20.15 -11.17 -41.56
N SER A 3 -20.69 -10.90 -40.37
CA SER A 3 -20.46 -9.78 -39.47
C SER A 3 -19.01 -9.69 -38.96
N HIS A 4 -18.38 -8.52 -38.97
CA HIS A 4 -17.23 -8.23 -38.10
C HIS A 4 -17.41 -6.89 -37.38
N SER A 5 -17.39 -6.99 -36.05
CA SER A 5 -17.59 -5.98 -35.02
C SER A 5 -16.40 -5.04 -34.85
N ALA A 6 -16.67 -3.78 -34.50
CA ALA A 6 -15.69 -2.76 -34.13
C ALA A 6 -14.76 -3.21 -32.99
N VAL A 7 -13.47 -2.93 -33.15
CA VAL A 7 -12.38 -3.44 -32.32
C VAL A 7 -11.79 -2.26 -31.53
N SER A 8 -12.08 -2.24 -30.23
CA SER A 8 -11.23 -1.61 -29.19
C SER A 8 -9.81 -2.17 -29.31
N SER A 9 -8.77 -1.44 -28.91
CA SER A 9 -7.42 -2.01 -28.74
C SER A 9 -7.56 -3.42 -28.13
N ARG A 10 -7.14 -4.43 -28.88
CA ARG A 10 -7.33 -5.83 -28.44
C ARG A 10 -6.25 -6.10 -27.42
N LEU A 11 -6.52 -5.77 -26.16
CA LEU A 11 -5.79 -6.42 -25.09
C LEU A 11 -6.14 -7.90 -25.17
N LEU A 12 -5.16 -8.68 -25.58
CA LEU A 12 -5.24 -10.12 -25.66
C LEU A 12 -4.44 -10.70 -24.51
N ALA A 13 -4.86 -11.87 -24.06
CA ALA A 13 -4.09 -12.67 -23.13
C ALA A 13 -3.74 -13.99 -23.83
N ILE A 14 -2.51 -14.45 -23.65
CA ILE A 14 -2.09 -15.79 -24.05
C ILE A 14 -1.48 -16.49 -22.85
N THR A 15 -1.70 -17.79 -22.73
CA THR A 15 -1.07 -18.59 -21.69
C THR A 15 0.43 -18.69 -21.92
N LEU A 16 1.20 -18.94 -20.86
CA LEU A 16 2.65 -19.15 -20.98
C LEU A 16 2.99 -20.32 -21.92
N ASP A 17 2.17 -21.36 -21.98
CA ASP A 17 2.37 -22.49 -22.88
C ASP A 17 2.12 -22.11 -24.35
N GLU A 18 1.07 -21.32 -24.63
CA GLU A 18 0.84 -20.77 -25.97
C GLU A 18 1.95 -19.82 -26.41
N PHE A 19 2.46 -19.00 -25.48
CA PHE A 19 3.61 -18.13 -25.71
C PHE A 19 4.85 -18.95 -26.09
N ARG A 20 5.18 -19.99 -25.31
CA ARG A 20 6.30 -20.90 -25.59
C ARG A 20 6.14 -21.65 -26.90
N ALA A 21 4.94 -22.12 -27.21
CA ALA A 21 4.65 -22.78 -28.49
C ALA A 21 4.85 -21.82 -29.68
N ARG A 22 4.54 -20.54 -29.50
CA ARG A 22 4.62 -19.52 -30.55
C ARG A 22 6.03 -18.98 -30.79
N PHE A 23 6.80 -18.76 -29.73
CA PHE A 23 8.11 -18.09 -29.81
C PHE A 23 9.31 -19.00 -29.51
N GLY A 24 9.04 -20.23 -29.04
CA GLY A 24 10.06 -21.19 -28.63
C GLY A 24 10.45 -21.06 -27.17
N VAL A 25 11.39 -21.90 -26.74
CA VAL A 25 11.99 -21.87 -25.41
C VAL A 25 13.51 -21.87 -25.60
N PRO A 26 14.15 -20.69 -25.69
CA PRO A 26 15.60 -20.63 -25.78
C PRO A 26 16.26 -21.20 -24.52
N ASP A 27 17.47 -21.75 -24.66
CA ASP A 27 18.29 -22.09 -23.50
C ASP A 27 18.79 -20.79 -22.87
N LEU A 28 18.17 -20.39 -21.77
CA LEU A 28 18.49 -19.18 -21.02
C LEU A 28 19.40 -19.46 -19.82
N GLY A 29 20.19 -20.54 -19.88
CA GLY A 29 21.18 -20.89 -18.86
C GLY A 29 22.09 -19.70 -18.50
N GLY A 30 21.95 -19.21 -17.27
CA GLY A 30 22.71 -18.07 -16.75
C GLY A 30 22.12 -16.68 -17.03
N ALA A 31 20.83 -16.58 -17.37
CA ALA A 31 20.09 -15.32 -17.34
C ALA A 31 19.98 -14.76 -15.91
N LEU A 32 20.18 -13.46 -15.76
CA LEU A 32 20.19 -12.75 -14.48
C LEU A 32 18.78 -12.26 -14.16
N CYS A 33 18.09 -12.85 -13.18
CA CYS A 33 16.68 -12.47 -12.92
C CYS A 33 16.57 -11.29 -11.92
N GLY A 34 17.41 -11.23 -10.88
CA GLY A 34 17.39 -10.12 -9.92
C GLY A 34 16.01 -9.90 -9.28
N TYR A 35 15.49 -8.68 -9.42
CA TYR A 35 14.17 -8.26 -8.93
C TYR A 35 13.02 -8.71 -9.84
N THR A 36 13.30 -8.98 -11.12
CA THR A 36 12.34 -9.44 -12.11
C THR A 36 12.19 -10.96 -11.98
N ARG A 37 10.95 -11.47 -11.89
CA ARG A 37 10.75 -12.92 -11.72
C ARG A 37 11.38 -13.70 -12.87
N GLU A 38 11.78 -14.94 -12.63
CA GLU A 38 12.37 -15.81 -13.66
C GLU A 38 11.44 -16.00 -14.85
N ALA A 39 10.14 -16.17 -14.61
CA ALA A 39 9.14 -16.28 -15.68
C ALA A 39 9.01 -14.99 -16.52
N ASP A 40 9.12 -13.82 -15.88
CA ASP A 40 9.06 -12.51 -16.54
C ASP A 40 10.33 -12.27 -17.36
N THR A 41 11.50 -12.54 -16.76
CA THR A 41 12.81 -12.48 -17.43
C THR A 41 12.86 -13.43 -18.62
N ALA A 42 12.41 -14.67 -18.45
CA ALA A 42 12.37 -15.65 -19.53
C ALA A 42 11.45 -15.22 -20.68
N ALA A 43 10.30 -14.59 -20.37
CA ALA A 43 9.40 -14.07 -21.38
C ALA A 43 10.05 -12.93 -22.21
N VAL A 44 10.67 -11.96 -21.54
CA VAL A 44 11.37 -10.85 -22.21
C VAL A 44 12.52 -11.36 -23.08
N LEU A 45 13.35 -12.27 -22.56
CA LEU A 45 14.49 -12.80 -23.31
C LEU A 45 14.07 -13.74 -24.45
N THR A 46 12.94 -14.45 -24.30
CA THR A 46 12.36 -15.23 -25.40
C THR A 46 11.93 -14.30 -26.54
N LEU A 47 11.27 -13.18 -26.24
CA LEU A 47 10.92 -12.17 -27.23
C LEU A 47 12.18 -11.56 -27.88
N LEU A 48 13.21 -11.24 -27.09
CA LEU A 48 14.48 -10.70 -27.58
C LEU A 48 15.18 -11.67 -28.54
N CYS A 49 15.33 -12.93 -28.14
CA CYS A 49 15.97 -13.97 -28.96
C CYS A 49 15.19 -14.25 -30.24
N HIS A 50 13.86 -14.18 -30.18
CA HIS A 50 12.99 -14.32 -31.34
C HIS A 50 13.10 -13.12 -32.30
N ALA A 51 13.12 -11.90 -31.75
CA ALA A 51 13.18 -10.67 -32.53
C ALA A 51 14.55 -10.42 -33.17
N ARG A 52 15.64 -10.88 -32.53
CA ARG A 52 17.04 -10.64 -32.92
C ARG A 52 17.32 -9.17 -33.28
N PRO A 53 17.00 -8.21 -32.40
CA PRO A 53 17.09 -6.78 -32.71
C PRO A 53 18.53 -6.29 -32.82
N ALA A 54 18.77 -5.31 -33.68
CA ALA A 54 20.07 -4.64 -33.80
C ALA A 54 20.15 -3.37 -32.94
N ARG A 55 19.02 -2.68 -32.71
CA ARG A 55 18.94 -1.48 -31.88
C ARG A 55 17.90 -1.65 -30.79
N ILE A 56 18.34 -1.68 -29.54
CA ILE A 56 17.54 -1.98 -28.36
C ILE A 56 17.52 -0.76 -27.44
N LEU A 57 16.35 -0.36 -26.96
CA LEU A 57 16.19 0.61 -25.89
C LEU A 57 15.71 -0.09 -24.62
N GLU A 58 16.33 0.24 -23.50
CA GLU A 58 15.86 -0.04 -22.15
C GLU A 58 15.59 1.28 -21.42
N VAL A 59 14.40 1.40 -20.83
CA VAL A 59 14.09 2.44 -19.85
C VAL A 59 13.93 1.72 -18.52
N GLY A 60 14.91 1.86 -17.62
CA GLY A 60 15.00 1.06 -16.41
C GLY A 60 16.31 1.31 -15.67
N THR A 61 16.72 0.40 -14.79
CA THR A 61 17.97 0.57 -14.04
C THR A 61 19.17 0.33 -14.95
N ALA A 62 19.95 1.37 -15.27
CA ALA A 62 21.00 1.28 -16.29
C ALA A 62 22.13 0.30 -15.95
N LEU A 63 22.41 0.10 -14.66
CA LEU A 63 23.36 -0.90 -14.17
C LEU A 63 22.68 -2.19 -13.69
N GLY A 64 21.46 -2.45 -14.18
CA GLY A 64 20.62 -3.55 -13.75
C GLY A 64 20.88 -4.87 -14.47
N HIS A 65 20.32 -5.94 -13.90
CA HIS A 65 20.40 -7.29 -14.47
C HIS A 65 19.76 -7.40 -15.85
N MET A 66 18.71 -6.62 -16.13
CA MET A 66 18.06 -6.66 -17.43
C MET A 66 18.95 -6.08 -18.53
N THR A 67 19.62 -4.94 -18.28
CA THR A 67 20.65 -4.40 -19.19
C THR A 67 21.72 -5.46 -19.52
N ALA A 68 22.20 -6.19 -18.51
CA ALA A 68 23.17 -7.27 -18.69
C ALA A 68 22.60 -8.44 -19.53
N ASN A 69 21.34 -8.80 -19.32
CA ASN A 69 20.70 -9.81 -20.17
C ASN A 69 20.49 -9.32 -21.61
N LEU A 70 20.03 -8.08 -21.80
CA LEU A 70 19.79 -7.50 -23.12
C LEU A 70 21.08 -7.47 -23.95
N THR A 71 22.23 -7.14 -23.33
CA THR A 71 23.54 -7.18 -24.01
C THR A 71 24.02 -8.61 -24.29
N ARG A 72 23.79 -9.55 -23.37
CA ARG A 72 24.22 -10.94 -23.53
C ARG A 72 23.43 -11.72 -24.58
N TRP A 73 22.11 -11.56 -24.60
CA TRP A 73 21.18 -12.40 -25.38
C TRP A 73 20.78 -11.78 -26.73
N SER A 74 21.25 -10.58 -27.04
CA SER A 74 21.11 -9.95 -28.35
C SER A 74 22.27 -10.32 -29.30
N PRO A 75 22.11 -10.12 -30.62
CA PRO A 75 23.17 -10.30 -31.62
C PRO A 75 24.49 -9.60 -31.23
N GLU A 76 25.61 -10.06 -31.79
CA GLU A 76 26.94 -9.55 -31.40
C GLU A 76 27.17 -8.09 -31.80
N ASP A 77 26.52 -7.66 -32.87
CA ASP A 77 26.53 -6.30 -33.42
C ASP A 77 25.39 -5.42 -32.88
N ALA A 78 24.60 -5.90 -31.92
CA ALA A 78 23.50 -5.15 -31.34
C ALA A 78 23.99 -3.97 -30.48
N GLN A 79 23.22 -2.88 -30.49
CA GLN A 79 23.41 -1.70 -29.67
C GLN A 79 22.28 -1.63 -28.64
N VAL A 80 22.63 -1.62 -27.34
CA VAL A 80 21.71 -1.51 -26.21
C VAL A 80 21.83 -0.13 -25.60
N PHE A 81 20.85 0.73 -25.82
CA PHE A 81 20.74 2.03 -25.17
C PHE A 81 19.97 1.86 -23.86
N THR A 82 20.53 2.32 -22.74
CA THR A 82 19.86 2.26 -21.44
C THR A 82 19.78 3.65 -20.82
N ILE A 83 18.58 4.06 -20.40
CA ILE A 83 18.28 5.40 -19.86
C ILE A 83 17.95 5.29 -18.36
N ASP A 84 18.71 6.00 -17.52
CA ASP A 84 18.50 6.04 -16.06
C ASP A 84 19.12 7.30 -15.40
N LEU A 85 18.71 7.62 -14.18
CA LEU A 85 19.30 8.67 -13.33
C LEU A 85 20.39 8.08 -12.41
N VAL A 86 21.60 7.88 -12.94
CA VAL A 86 22.73 7.32 -12.16
C VAL A 86 23.25 8.31 -11.09
N ARG A 87 23.18 7.94 -9.80
CA ARG A 87 23.77 8.73 -8.70
C ARG A 87 25.31 8.76 -8.82
N GLY A 88 25.88 9.96 -8.95
CA GLY A 88 27.33 10.19 -8.92
C GLY A 88 27.98 10.51 -10.26
N MET A 89 27.24 10.46 -11.38
CA MET A 89 27.70 11.01 -12.66
C MET A 89 27.27 12.49 -12.79
N PRO A 90 28.08 13.36 -13.42
CA PRO A 90 27.71 14.76 -13.64
C PRO A 90 26.40 14.85 -14.43
N ARG A 91 25.43 15.59 -13.91
CA ARG A 91 24.21 15.92 -14.66
C ARG A 91 24.60 16.83 -15.83
N ALA A 92 24.13 16.54 -17.04
CA ALA A 92 24.09 17.55 -18.09
C ALA A 92 23.28 18.74 -17.56
N ALA A 93 23.90 19.93 -17.53
CA ALA A 93 23.26 21.13 -17.02
C ALA A 93 22.01 21.47 -17.85
N ALA A 94 20.97 21.99 -17.19
CA ALA A 94 19.77 22.45 -17.87
C ALA A 94 20.13 23.50 -18.92
N GLY A 95 19.90 23.19 -20.20
CA GLY A 95 20.24 24.04 -21.35
C GLY A 95 21.55 23.71 -22.07
N ALA A 96 22.31 22.69 -21.66
CA ALA A 96 23.46 22.23 -22.44
C ALA A 96 22.99 21.46 -23.69
N ALA A 97 23.42 21.93 -24.86
CA ALA A 97 23.10 21.36 -26.17
C ALA A 97 23.75 19.99 -26.46
N GLU A 98 24.35 19.32 -25.47
CA GLU A 98 25.02 18.03 -25.63
C GLU A 98 24.28 16.94 -24.84
N GLN A 99 23.31 16.33 -25.53
CA GLN A 99 22.65 15.08 -25.18
C GLN A 99 23.36 13.95 -25.93
N LEU A 100 24.55 13.55 -25.47
CA LEU A 100 25.33 12.48 -26.11
C LEU A 100 25.19 11.19 -25.30
N ALA A 101 25.01 10.07 -25.99
CA ALA A 101 25.17 8.76 -25.37
C ALA A 101 26.63 8.61 -24.94
N GLU A 102 26.86 8.35 -23.65
CA GLU A 102 28.21 8.14 -23.15
C GLU A 102 28.60 6.68 -23.40
N VAL A 103 29.69 6.49 -24.14
CA VAL A 103 30.37 5.21 -24.24
C VAL A 103 31.37 5.16 -23.09
N PRO A 104 31.23 4.24 -22.10
CA PRO A 104 32.13 4.20 -20.96
C PRO A 104 33.59 4.08 -21.40
N ALA A 105 34.48 4.82 -20.75
CA ALA A 105 35.92 4.75 -21.00
C ALA A 105 36.42 3.32 -20.77
N LEU A 106 37.44 2.86 -21.52
CA LEU A 106 37.94 1.48 -21.47
C LEU A 106 38.31 1.02 -20.04
N ALA A 107 38.75 1.95 -19.18
CA ALA A 107 39.08 1.70 -17.77
C ALA A 107 37.84 1.54 -16.87
N GLU A 108 36.70 2.15 -17.21
CA GLU A 108 35.44 1.99 -16.49
C GLU A 108 34.72 0.71 -16.90
N ARG A 109 34.87 0.27 -18.16
CA ARG A 109 34.41 -1.05 -18.65
C ARG A 109 34.99 -2.20 -17.81
N GLY A 110 36.20 -2.05 -17.28
CA GLY A 110 36.85 -3.04 -16.41
C GLY A 110 36.17 -3.22 -15.04
N ARG A 111 35.46 -2.21 -14.51
CA ARG A 111 34.68 -2.35 -13.25
C ARG A 111 33.38 -3.13 -13.45
N PHE A 112 32.91 -3.22 -14.69
CA PHE A 112 31.62 -3.82 -15.07
C PHE A 112 31.80 -5.12 -15.86
N ALA A 113 33.04 -5.51 -16.20
CA ALA A 113 33.35 -6.67 -17.01
C ALA A 113 32.85 -7.98 -16.39
N ASP A 114 32.92 -8.11 -15.06
CA ASP A 114 32.48 -9.30 -14.32
C ASP A 114 30.94 -9.42 -14.24
N HIS A 115 30.20 -8.32 -14.45
CA HIS A 115 28.73 -8.29 -14.38
C HIS A 115 28.06 -8.35 -15.77
N PHE A 116 28.68 -7.76 -16.78
CA PHE A 116 28.04 -7.56 -18.09
C PHE A 116 28.51 -8.52 -19.20
N GLY A 117 29.74 -9.05 -19.18
CA GLY A 117 30.29 -9.98 -20.20
C GLY A 117 30.41 -9.45 -21.65
N ALA A 118 29.42 -8.68 -22.12
CA ALA A 118 29.26 -8.05 -23.42
C ALA A 118 28.95 -6.54 -23.29
N VAL A 119 29.56 -5.87 -22.30
CA VAL A 119 29.34 -4.44 -21.99
C VAL A 119 29.65 -3.51 -23.16
N HIS A 120 30.43 -3.96 -24.15
CA HIS A 120 30.75 -3.20 -25.37
C HIS A 120 29.51 -2.89 -26.22
N LYS A 121 28.40 -3.60 -26.02
CA LYS A 121 27.11 -3.35 -26.66
C LYS A 121 26.27 -2.28 -25.96
N ALA A 122 26.58 -1.93 -24.71
CA ALA A 122 25.80 -0.99 -23.90
C ALA A 122 26.22 0.48 -24.11
N PHE A 123 25.22 1.35 -24.26
CA PHE A 123 25.32 2.80 -24.35
C PHE A 123 24.48 3.42 -23.24
N PHE A 124 25.14 4.15 -22.33
CA PHE A 124 24.50 4.69 -21.15
C PHE A 124 24.02 6.12 -21.42
N ILE A 125 22.78 6.41 -21.04
CA ILE A 125 22.17 7.73 -21.19
C ILE A 125 21.70 8.17 -19.80
N THR A 126 22.41 9.13 -19.22
CA THR A 126 22.03 9.70 -17.92
C THR A 126 21.08 10.87 -18.09
N ALA A 127 19.78 10.58 -18.19
CA ALA A 127 18.74 11.58 -18.39
C ALA A 127 17.44 11.17 -17.67
N ASP A 128 16.62 12.16 -17.32
CA ASP A 128 15.23 11.92 -16.94
C ASP A 128 14.46 11.44 -18.18
N SER A 129 13.89 10.23 -18.09
CA SER A 129 13.19 9.63 -19.22
C SER A 129 12.05 10.52 -19.68
N LEU A 130 11.33 11.26 -18.82
CA LEU A 130 10.26 12.18 -19.20
C LEU A 130 10.72 13.23 -20.22
N GLY A 131 11.88 13.84 -19.97
CA GLY A 131 12.43 14.93 -20.78
C GLY A 131 13.28 14.47 -21.97
N TYR A 132 13.70 13.21 -22.02
CA TYR A 132 14.56 12.70 -23.10
C TYR A 132 13.75 12.37 -24.36
N ASP A 133 14.28 12.77 -25.52
CA ASP A 133 13.72 12.53 -26.85
C ASP A 133 14.21 11.20 -27.43
N PHE A 134 13.33 10.19 -27.46
CA PHE A 134 13.68 8.83 -27.92
C PHE A 134 13.86 8.78 -29.44
N GLY A 135 13.38 9.78 -30.19
CA GLY A 135 13.58 9.90 -31.63
C GLY A 135 15.05 9.97 -32.03
N ARG A 136 15.93 10.39 -31.11
CA ARG A 136 17.39 10.38 -31.30
C ARG A 136 18.00 8.99 -31.36
N LEU A 137 17.30 7.99 -30.81
CA LEU A 137 17.71 6.59 -30.82
C LEU A 137 17.06 5.81 -31.97
N ALA A 138 16.07 6.41 -32.63
CA ALA A 138 15.36 5.81 -33.75
C ALA A 138 16.30 5.57 -34.95
N PRO A 139 16.02 4.54 -35.77
CA PRO A 139 15.00 3.53 -35.57
C PRO A 139 15.38 2.54 -34.45
N LEU A 140 14.41 2.14 -33.62
CA LEU A 140 14.55 1.05 -32.65
C LEU A 140 13.93 -0.23 -33.21
N ASP A 141 14.53 -1.38 -32.93
CA ASP A 141 13.96 -2.69 -33.27
C ASP A 141 13.25 -3.34 -32.07
N PHE A 142 13.67 -2.96 -30.86
CA PHE A 142 13.15 -3.47 -29.61
C PHE A 142 13.23 -2.40 -28.54
N ALA A 143 12.16 -2.23 -27.77
CA ALA A 143 12.12 -1.34 -26.62
C ALA A 143 11.53 -2.07 -25.42
N PHE A 144 12.24 -2.05 -24.30
CA PHE A 144 11.83 -2.61 -23.03
C PHE A 144 11.62 -1.49 -22.01
N ILE A 145 10.39 -1.41 -21.48
CA ILE A 145 9.98 -0.38 -20.52
C ILE A 145 9.78 -1.03 -19.16
N ASP A 146 10.69 -0.70 -18.24
CA ASP A 146 10.77 -1.15 -16.84
C ASP A 146 11.32 0.00 -15.96
N GLY A 147 10.81 1.20 -16.24
CA GLY A 147 11.19 2.47 -15.63
C GLY A 147 10.10 3.00 -14.71
N GLY A 148 9.88 4.32 -14.67
CA GLY A 148 8.90 4.94 -13.77
C GLY A 148 7.52 4.27 -13.84
N HIS A 149 7.04 3.79 -12.68
CA HIS A 149 5.82 2.98 -12.59
C HIS A 149 4.54 3.81 -12.42
N ASP A 150 4.64 5.13 -12.29
CA ASP A 150 3.48 6.02 -12.27
C ASP A 150 2.93 6.26 -13.68
N PHE A 151 1.65 6.64 -13.75
CA PHE A 151 0.95 6.82 -15.01
C PHE A 151 1.63 7.81 -15.97
N ALA A 152 2.29 8.86 -15.48
CA ALA A 152 2.90 9.87 -16.33
C ALA A 152 4.15 9.34 -17.04
N HIS A 153 5.07 8.71 -16.29
CA HIS A 153 6.26 8.07 -16.86
C HIS A 153 5.88 6.93 -17.79
N ALA A 154 5.03 6.00 -17.32
CA ALA A 154 4.59 4.87 -18.13
C ALA A 154 3.91 5.31 -19.44
N THR A 155 3.10 6.37 -19.42
CA THR A 155 2.46 6.90 -20.64
C THR A 155 3.48 7.53 -21.58
N ALA A 156 4.35 8.40 -21.05
CA ALA A 156 5.32 9.14 -21.85
C ALA A 156 6.36 8.20 -22.50
N ASP A 157 6.94 7.29 -21.72
CA ASP A 157 7.98 6.38 -22.19
C ASP A 157 7.42 5.38 -23.20
N SER A 158 6.21 4.87 -22.97
CA SER A 158 5.52 3.97 -23.92
C SER A 158 5.23 4.64 -25.27
N ARG A 159 4.74 5.89 -25.26
CA ARG A 159 4.45 6.62 -26.50
C ARG A 159 5.73 6.94 -27.27
N LYS A 160 6.74 7.49 -26.58
CA LYS A 160 8.01 7.85 -27.21
C LYS A 160 8.77 6.63 -27.75
N ALA A 161 8.75 5.52 -27.03
CA ALA A 161 9.32 4.26 -27.50
C ALA A 161 8.57 3.72 -28.73
N TYR A 162 7.23 3.75 -28.71
CA TYR A 162 6.43 3.36 -29.86
C TYR A 162 6.72 4.22 -31.11
N ASP A 163 6.86 5.54 -30.94
CA ASP A 163 7.15 6.45 -32.05
C ASP A 163 8.56 6.21 -32.63
N ALA A 164 9.54 5.91 -31.78
CA ALA A 164 10.91 5.58 -32.18
C ALA A 164 11.10 4.17 -32.76
N LEU A 165 10.15 3.25 -32.54
CA LEU A 165 10.20 1.89 -33.08
C LEU A 165 10.01 1.86 -34.60
N ALA A 166 10.87 1.10 -35.27
CA ALA A 166 10.73 0.75 -36.67
C ALA A 166 9.50 -0.13 -36.91
N PRO A 167 8.91 -0.12 -38.11
CA PRO A 167 7.88 -1.09 -38.45
C PRO A 167 8.43 -2.52 -38.37
N GLY A 168 7.70 -3.40 -37.70
CA GLY A 168 8.14 -4.76 -37.36
C GLY A 168 8.81 -4.89 -35.99
N GLY A 169 9.15 -3.76 -35.36
CA GLY A 169 9.80 -3.69 -34.05
C GLY A 169 8.87 -4.01 -32.87
N TRP A 170 9.48 -4.29 -31.72
CA TRP A 170 8.80 -4.81 -30.53
C TRP A 170 8.82 -3.80 -29.39
N LEU A 171 7.66 -3.59 -28.77
CA LEU A 171 7.55 -2.83 -27.52
C LEU A 171 7.12 -3.80 -26.42
N VAL A 172 7.89 -3.84 -25.34
CA VAL A 172 7.71 -4.79 -24.25
C VAL A 172 7.64 -4.03 -22.94
N TRP A 173 6.65 -4.36 -22.12
CA TRP A 173 6.44 -3.78 -20.79
C TRP A 173 6.62 -4.85 -19.74
N HIS A 174 7.24 -4.46 -18.64
CA HIS A 174 7.18 -5.17 -17.38
C HIS A 174 6.13 -4.52 -16.45
N ASP A 175 5.79 -5.17 -15.35
CA ASP A 175 4.76 -4.72 -14.39
C ASP A 175 3.35 -4.46 -14.95
N PHE A 176 3.05 -4.96 -16.16
CA PHE A 176 1.76 -4.76 -16.84
C PHE A 176 0.59 -5.40 -16.08
N GLY A 177 0.85 -6.43 -15.30
CA GLY A 177 -0.14 -7.13 -14.48
C GLY A 177 0.04 -6.89 -12.98
N SER A 178 0.83 -5.91 -12.58
CA SER A 178 1.34 -5.85 -11.22
C SER A 178 0.23 -5.75 -10.18
N PRO A 179 0.28 -6.55 -9.10
CA PRO A 179 -0.66 -6.44 -7.99
C PRO A 179 -0.38 -5.22 -7.09
N VAL A 180 0.73 -4.52 -7.35
CA VAL A 180 1.20 -3.39 -6.55
C VAL A 180 0.35 -2.14 -6.85
N PRO A 181 -0.35 -1.55 -5.87
CA PRO A 181 -1.37 -0.53 -6.12
C PRO A 181 -0.91 0.78 -6.77
N TRP A 182 0.38 1.13 -6.65
CA TRP A 182 0.95 2.36 -7.23
C TRP A 182 1.59 2.15 -8.61
N VAL A 183 1.63 0.91 -9.11
CA VAL A 183 2.10 0.61 -10.46
C VAL A 183 0.94 0.80 -11.44
N GLU A 184 1.13 1.66 -12.43
CA GLU A 184 0.09 2.12 -13.35
C GLU A 184 0.37 1.80 -14.84
N VAL A 185 1.29 0.87 -15.10
CA VAL A 185 1.74 0.51 -16.46
C VAL A 185 0.58 0.03 -17.34
N ARG A 186 -0.27 -0.86 -16.82
CA ARG A 186 -1.45 -1.34 -17.55
C ARG A 186 -2.37 -0.21 -17.97
N GLN A 187 -2.66 0.68 -17.03
CA GLN A 187 -3.58 1.79 -17.20
C GLN A 187 -3.02 2.77 -18.22
N ALA A 188 -1.71 3.04 -18.19
CA ALA A 188 -1.03 3.88 -19.18
C ALA A 188 -1.12 3.29 -20.59
N VAL A 189 -0.80 1.99 -20.76
CA VAL A 189 -0.86 1.32 -22.06
C VAL A 189 -2.28 1.23 -22.61
N GLU A 190 -3.25 0.87 -21.77
CA GLU A 190 -4.68 0.87 -22.14
C GLU A 190 -5.16 2.27 -22.53
N ALA A 191 -4.67 3.33 -21.86
CA ALA A 191 -5.02 4.72 -22.16
C ALA A 191 -4.39 5.25 -23.46
N ILE A 192 -3.20 4.78 -23.84
CA ILE A 192 -2.56 5.17 -25.11
C ILE A 192 -3.37 4.65 -26.31
N GLY A 193 -3.94 3.45 -26.19
CA GLY A 193 -4.80 2.86 -27.22
C GLY A 193 -4.05 2.58 -28.52
N PHE A 194 -3.00 1.75 -28.46
CA PHE A 194 -2.25 1.31 -29.64
C PHE A 194 -3.15 0.64 -30.69
N ASP A 195 -2.82 0.86 -31.97
CA ASP A 195 -3.55 0.26 -33.10
C ASP A 195 -3.31 -1.26 -33.16
N GLU A 196 -2.10 -1.70 -32.79
CA GLU A 196 -1.75 -3.11 -32.67
C GLU A 196 -2.29 -3.76 -31.39
N PRO A 197 -2.57 -5.08 -31.43
CA PRO A 197 -2.92 -5.81 -30.21
C PRO A 197 -1.77 -5.79 -29.21
N VAL A 198 -2.08 -5.39 -27.98
CA VAL A 198 -1.22 -5.60 -26.82
C VAL A 198 -1.52 -6.99 -26.27
N ILE A 199 -0.49 -7.81 -26.13
CA ILE A 199 -0.60 -9.20 -25.69
C ILE A 199 0.03 -9.32 -24.32
N HIS A 200 -0.79 -9.61 -23.31
CA HIS A 200 -0.34 -9.96 -21.96
C HIS A 200 -0.06 -11.47 -21.90
N ILE A 201 1.07 -11.85 -21.31
CA ILE A 201 1.45 -13.25 -21.11
C ILE A 201 0.95 -13.68 -19.72
N GLU A 202 -0.09 -14.50 -19.67
CA GLU A 202 -0.71 -14.92 -18.42
C GLU A 202 0.28 -15.70 -17.54
N GLY A 203 0.25 -15.41 -16.24
CA GLY A 203 1.22 -15.96 -15.29
C GLY A 203 2.52 -15.15 -15.20
N THR A 204 2.64 -14.06 -15.96
CA THR A 204 3.77 -13.11 -15.92
C THR A 204 3.26 -11.67 -15.75
N GLU A 205 4.16 -10.75 -15.43
CA GLU A 205 3.91 -9.30 -15.47
C GLU A 205 4.28 -8.66 -16.81
N VAL A 206 4.55 -9.49 -17.82
CA VAL A 206 5.04 -9.04 -19.12
C VAL A 206 3.91 -8.93 -20.14
N ALA A 207 3.83 -7.77 -20.80
CA ALA A 207 3.02 -7.58 -22.00
C ALA A 207 3.88 -7.04 -23.14
N PHE A 208 3.44 -7.27 -24.37
CA PHE A 208 4.15 -6.80 -25.54
C PHE A 208 3.22 -6.44 -26.69
N LEU A 209 3.70 -5.60 -27.60
CA LEU A 209 3.14 -5.42 -28.93
C LEU A 209 4.24 -5.50 -29.99
N ARG A 210 3.83 -5.72 -31.24
CA ARG A 210 4.72 -5.68 -32.40
C ARG A 210 4.15 -4.73 -33.44
N LYS A 211 4.86 -3.62 -33.68
CA LYS A 211 4.47 -2.54 -34.60
C LYS A 211 4.35 -3.09 -36.02
N GLN A 212 3.27 -2.81 -36.73
CA GLN A 212 3.07 -3.33 -38.10
C GLN A 212 3.70 -2.42 -39.16
N ALA A 213 4.11 -3.00 -40.30
CA ALA A 213 4.52 -2.24 -41.48
C ALA A 213 3.33 -1.46 -42.03
N ALA A 214 3.49 -0.15 -42.24
CA ALA A 214 2.42 0.72 -42.72
C ALA A 214 1.88 0.21 -44.07
N GLY A 215 0.75 -0.49 -44.00
CA GLY A 215 0.09 -1.16 -45.12
C GLY A 215 -1.39 -1.28 -44.80
N GLY A 216 -2.10 -0.16 -44.96
CA GLY A 216 -3.52 -0.04 -44.69
C GLY A 216 -3.79 1.02 -43.63
N VAL A 217 -4.00 2.25 -44.10
CA VAL A 217 -4.62 3.29 -43.29
C VAL A 217 -5.97 2.77 -42.78
N THR A 218 -6.03 2.40 -41.52
CA THR A 218 -7.10 2.89 -40.65
C THR A 218 -6.39 3.78 -39.66
N GLY A 219 -6.58 5.09 -39.78
CA GLY A 219 -6.09 6.03 -38.76
C GLY A 219 -6.65 5.67 -37.37
N PRO A 220 -6.23 6.41 -36.33
CA PRO A 220 -6.80 6.23 -34.99
C PRO A 220 -8.32 6.13 -35.12
N ALA A 221 -8.94 5.15 -34.43
CA ALA A 221 -10.40 5.02 -34.39
C ALA A 221 -10.98 6.44 -34.26
N PRO A 222 -11.78 6.93 -35.22
CA PRO A 222 -11.89 8.35 -35.52
C PRO A 222 -12.23 9.11 -34.26
N VAL A 223 -11.23 9.71 -33.60
CA VAL A 223 -11.48 10.51 -32.41
C VAL A 223 -12.26 11.70 -32.92
N HIS A 224 -13.35 12.06 -32.25
CA HIS A 224 -14.11 13.21 -32.71
C HIS A 224 -13.21 14.46 -32.64
N GLU A 225 -12.78 14.97 -33.79
CA GLU A 225 -11.84 16.10 -33.92
C GLU A 225 -12.50 17.48 -33.77
N GLY A 226 -13.77 17.52 -33.35
CA GLY A 226 -14.57 18.74 -33.24
C GLY A 226 -15.28 18.85 -31.89
N PRO A 227 -15.99 19.94 -31.63
CA PRO A 227 -16.85 20.09 -30.47
C PRO A 227 -17.79 18.89 -30.27
N VAL A 228 -17.73 18.29 -29.08
CA VAL A 228 -18.68 17.25 -28.66
C VAL A 228 -19.93 17.91 -28.08
N ARG A 229 -21.11 17.44 -28.48
CA ARG A 229 -22.39 17.83 -27.86
C ARG A 229 -22.64 17.01 -26.59
N VAL A 230 -22.76 17.68 -25.45
CA VAL A 230 -22.84 17.03 -24.15
C VAL A 230 -24.11 17.45 -23.41
N ALA A 231 -24.91 16.49 -22.97
CA ALA A 231 -25.92 16.72 -21.94
C ALA A 231 -25.26 16.49 -20.58
N TRP A 232 -25.45 17.42 -19.64
CA TRP A 232 -24.86 17.35 -18.31
C TRP A 232 -25.94 17.59 -17.24
N ASP A 233 -26.26 16.53 -16.52
CA ASP A 233 -27.25 16.54 -15.45
C ASP A 233 -26.56 16.75 -14.11
N GLY A 234 -26.88 17.87 -13.44
CA GLY A 234 -26.18 18.23 -12.22
C GLY A 234 -26.78 19.42 -11.51
N GLU A 235 -26.44 19.58 -10.24
CA GLU A 235 -26.73 20.83 -9.53
C GLU A 235 -25.66 21.86 -9.90
N PHE A 236 -26.05 23.08 -10.29
CA PHE A 236 -25.10 24.14 -10.67
C PHE A 236 -25.11 25.33 -9.72
N ARG A 237 -26.24 25.57 -9.05
CA ARG A 237 -26.41 26.75 -8.17
C ARG A 237 -25.94 26.53 -6.74
N GLY A 238 -25.86 25.28 -6.28
CA GLY A 238 -25.44 24.95 -4.91
C GLY A 238 -23.98 25.32 -4.60
N LEU A 239 -23.72 25.77 -3.37
CA LEU A 239 -22.39 26.13 -2.88
C LEU A 239 -21.54 24.93 -2.42
N HIS A 240 -22.10 23.71 -2.43
CA HIS A 240 -21.36 22.49 -2.08
C HIS A 240 -20.51 21.95 -3.24
N SER A 241 -19.67 20.95 -2.93
CA SER A 241 -18.67 20.39 -3.85
C SER A 241 -19.26 19.85 -5.16
N LEU A 242 -20.43 19.20 -5.13
CA LEU A 242 -21.05 18.69 -6.36
C LEU A 242 -21.36 19.82 -7.36
N GLY A 243 -21.88 20.95 -6.86
CA GLY A 243 -22.15 22.13 -7.67
C GLY A 243 -20.88 22.84 -8.15
N LEU A 244 -19.86 22.91 -7.29
CA LEU A 244 -18.55 23.43 -7.66
C LEU A 244 -17.92 22.64 -8.83
N VAL A 245 -17.90 21.30 -8.72
CA VAL A 245 -17.35 20.41 -9.74
C VAL A 245 -18.09 20.58 -11.07
N ASN A 246 -19.43 20.61 -11.04
CA ASN A 246 -20.25 20.86 -12.23
C ASN A 246 -19.89 22.19 -12.91
N ARG A 247 -19.88 23.29 -12.16
CA ARG A 247 -19.54 24.61 -12.70
C ARG A 247 -18.12 24.64 -13.28
N ALA A 248 -17.15 24.08 -12.57
CA ALA A 248 -15.76 24.13 -12.98
C ALA A 248 -15.52 23.34 -14.28
N ILE A 249 -15.97 22.08 -14.33
CA ILE A 249 -15.79 21.24 -15.53
C ILE A 249 -16.55 21.82 -16.73
N CYS A 250 -17.83 22.19 -16.55
CA CYS A 250 -18.62 22.71 -17.65
C CYS A 250 -18.11 24.08 -18.16
N SER A 251 -17.58 24.94 -17.29
CA SER A 251 -16.98 26.21 -17.73
C SER A 251 -15.75 25.97 -18.61
N GLU A 252 -14.88 25.05 -18.21
CA GLU A 252 -13.70 24.66 -19.00
C GLU A 252 -14.10 24.03 -20.34
N LEU A 253 -15.11 23.16 -20.36
CA LEU A 253 -15.61 22.55 -21.60
C LEU A 253 -16.20 23.60 -22.56
N LEU A 254 -16.96 24.58 -22.04
CA LEU A 254 -17.45 25.70 -22.86
C LEU A 254 -16.31 26.56 -23.42
N ALA A 255 -15.30 26.86 -22.60
CA ALA A 255 -14.13 27.62 -23.03
C ALA A 255 -13.36 26.93 -24.15
N ARG A 256 -13.40 25.59 -24.19
CA ARG A 256 -12.81 24.75 -25.25
C ARG A 256 -13.73 24.51 -26.45
N GLY A 257 -14.89 25.16 -26.47
CA GLY A 257 -15.81 25.17 -27.60
C GLY A 257 -16.76 23.97 -27.67
N HIS A 258 -16.87 23.15 -26.61
CA HIS A 258 -17.90 22.10 -26.56
C HIS A 258 -19.31 22.70 -26.43
N ASP A 259 -20.31 22.00 -26.96
CA ASP A 259 -21.70 22.44 -26.97
C ASP A 259 -22.46 21.71 -25.85
N LEU A 260 -22.81 22.44 -24.78
CA LEU A 260 -23.40 21.87 -23.58
C LEU A 260 -24.90 22.13 -23.51
N SER A 261 -25.65 21.13 -23.05
CA SER A 261 -26.99 21.27 -22.50
C SER A 261 -26.94 20.93 -21.02
N LEU A 262 -27.39 21.85 -20.18
CA LEU A 262 -27.29 21.70 -18.73
C LEU A 262 -28.70 21.57 -18.13
N ALA A 263 -28.95 20.48 -17.41
CA ALA A 263 -30.17 20.32 -16.62
C ALA A 263 -29.86 20.58 -15.15
N ASP A 264 -30.46 21.63 -14.58
CA ASP A 264 -30.37 21.95 -13.15
C ASP A 264 -31.71 21.67 -12.47
N ASP A 265 -31.70 20.63 -11.64
CA ASP A 265 -32.84 20.14 -10.86
C ASP A 265 -32.80 20.64 -9.39
N GLY A 266 -31.95 21.61 -9.07
CA GLY A 266 -31.91 22.23 -7.74
C GLY A 266 -33.27 22.84 -7.34
N PRO A 267 -33.63 22.88 -6.04
CA PRO A 267 -34.91 23.43 -5.61
C PRO A 267 -35.10 24.87 -6.15
N PRO A 268 -36.29 25.25 -6.65
CA PRO A 268 -36.54 26.53 -7.34
C PRO A 268 -36.49 27.77 -6.43
N THR A 269 -35.97 27.67 -5.21
CA THR A 269 -35.95 28.76 -4.23
C THR A 269 -34.65 28.71 -3.44
N ALA A 270 -33.65 29.47 -3.88
CA ALA A 270 -32.62 29.97 -2.99
C ALA A 270 -33.17 31.26 -2.39
N GLU A 271 -33.40 31.28 -1.08
CA GLU A 271 -33.43 32.53 -0.32
C GLU A 271 -32.16 33.34 -0.67
N GLU A 272 -32.27 34.67 -0.79
CA GLU A 272 -31.16 35.56 -1.12
C GLU A 272 -29.92 35.20 -0.28
N GLY A 273 -28.84 34.76 -0.95
CA GLY A 273 -27.56 34.41 -0.30
C GLY A 273 -27.16 32.93 -0.30
N THR A 274 -27.99 32.02 -0.82
CA THR A 274 -27.69 30.56 -0.83
C THR A 274 -27.26 29.97 -2.17
N SER A 275 -27.08 30.80 -3.21
CA SER A 275 -26.70 30.38 -4.56
C SER A 275 -25.37 30.97 -5.03
N ALA A 276 -24.57 30.15 -5.72
CA ALA A 276 -23.36 30.59 -6.40
C ALA A 276 -23.71 31.34 -7.69
N PRO A 277 -23.04 32.47 -8.02
CA PRO A 277 -23.21 33.10 -9.33
C PRO A 277 -22.77 32.13 -10.43
N LEU A 278 -23.60 31.98 -11.46
CA LEU A 278 -23.29 31.20 -12.65
C LEU A 278 -22.51 32.05 -13.64
N HIS A 279 -21.48 31.46 -14.25
CA HIS A 279 -20.80 32.06 -15.39
C HIS A 279 -21.83 32.34 -16.50
N PRO A 280 -21.81 33.51 -17.18
CA PRO A 280 -22.82 33.85 -18.19
C PRO A 280 -23.01 32.77 -19.26
N GLY A 281 -21.90 32.18 -19.73
CA GLY A 281 -21.95 31.07 -20.70
C GLY A 281 -22.61 29.79 -20.17
N LEU A 282 -22.57 29.51 -18.86
CA LEU A 282 -23.31 28.39 -18.28
C LEU A 282 -24.80 28.75 -18.14
N ALA A 283 -25.11 29.99 -17.75
CA ALA A 283 -26.49 30.44 -17.60
C ALA A 283 -27.27 30.37 -18.92
N GLU A 284 -26.62 30.70 -20.05
CA GLU A 284 -27.19 30.58 -21.40
C GLU A 284 -27.46 29.13 -21.85
N ARG A 285 -26.80 28.14 -21.23
CA ARG A 285 -26.95 26.72 -21.59
C ARG A 285 -27.90 25.96 -20.68
N LEU A 286 -28.35 26.60 -19.61
CA LEU A 286 -29.23 25.98 -18.63
C LEU A 286 -30.65 25.83 -19.16
N GLY A 287 -31.16 24.60 -19.23
CA GLY A 287 -32.50 24.30 -19.77
C GLY A 287 -32.61 24.46 -21.29
N HIS A 288 -31.47 24.59 -21.99
CA HIS A 288 -31.41 24.70 -23.45
C HIS A 288 -30.80 23.44 -24.06
N GLU A 289 -31.33 22.98 -25.19
CA GLU A 289 -30.75 21.87 -25.97
C GLU A 289 -29.43 22.28 -26.65
N PRO A 290 -28.54 21.32 -26.96
CA PRO A 290 -27.32 21.63 -27.70
C PRO A 290 -27.65 22.21 -29.08
N SER A 291 -26.95 23.28 -29.45
CA SER A 291 -27.13 24.05 -30.68
C SER A 291 -27.08 23.20 -31.96
N GLY A 292 -26.34 22.08 -31.94
CA GLY A 292 -26.07 21.22 -33.10
C GLY A 292 -26.86 19.90 -33.19
N GLY A 293 -27.95 19.73 -32.43
CA GLY A 293 -28.78 18.51 -32.41
C GLY A 293 -28.60 17.68 -31.12
N PRO A 294 -29.09 16.41 -31.07
CA PRO A 294 -29.10 15.63 -29.83
C PRO A 294 -27.69 15.42 -29.28
N ALA A 295 -27.59 15.31 -27.95
CA ALA A 295 -26.35 15.07 -27.24
C ALA A 295 -25.69 13.75 -27.69
N GLN A 296 -24.37 13.79 -27.88
CA GLN A 296 -23.56 12.60 -28.19
C GLN A 296 -23.16 11.87 -26.91
N VAL A 297 -22.92 12.61 -25.84
CA VAL A 297 -22.60 12.08 -24.52
C VAL A 297 -23.51 12.73 -23.49
N HIS A 298 -24.00 11.94 -22.54
CA HIS A 298 -24.80 12.38 -21.41
C HIS A 298 -24.08 11.99 -20.12
N VAL A 299 -23.69 13.00 -19.34
CA VAL A 299 -23.02 12.86 -18.05
C VAL A 299 -24.00 13.10 -16.91
N MET A 300 -24.17 12.08 -16.06
CA MET A 300 -25.04 12.08 -14.89
C MET A 300 -24.20 12.36 -13.62
N HIS A 301 -24.18 13.62 -13.17
CA HIS A 301 -23.41 14.13 -12.02
C HIS A 301 -24.29 14.95 -11.05
N ARG A 302 -25.25 14.26 -10.44
CA ARG A 302 -26.26 14.82 -9.53
C ARG A 302 -26.53 13.92 -8.31
N TRP A 303 -27.14 14.48 -7.27
CA TRP A 303 -27.65 13.71 -6.15
C TRP A 303 -29.17 13.92 -5.95
N PRO A 304 -29.95 12.86 -5.71
CA PRO A 304 -29.61 11.45 -5.96
C PRO A 304 -29.42 11.18 -7.46
N PRO A 305 -28.62 10.17 -7.85
CA PRO A 305 -28.47 9.78 -9.25
C PRO A 305 -29.75 9.12 -9.79
N ARG A 306 -30.00 9.26 -11.10
CA ARG A 306 -31.17 8.70 -11.78
C ARG A 306 -30.76 7.90 -13.03
N SER A 307 -31.65 7.03 -13.50
CA SER A 307 -31.38 6.06 -14.59
C SER A 307 -31.88 6.50 -15.97
N ASP A 308 -32.51 7.65 -16.05
CA ASP A 308 -33.14 8.28 -17.22
C ASP A 308 -32.11 8.99 -18.10
N PHE A 309 -31.12 8.24 -18.59
CA PHE A 309 -30.19 8.78 -19.58
C PHE A 309 -30.88 9.04 -20.92
N GLU A 310 -30.54 10.17 -21.55
CA GLU A 310 -30.75 10.44 -22.98
C GLU A 310 -30.59 9.19 -23.87
N PRO A 311 -31.65 8.72 -24.55
CA PRO A 311 -31.66 7.42 -25.21
C PRO A 311 -30.58 7.23 -26.28
N GLN A 312 -30.22 8.30 -26.99
CA GLN A 312 -29.30 8.30 -28.13
C GLN A 312 -27.84 8.65 -27.75
N ALA A 313 -27.61 9.11 -26.52
CA ALA A 313 -26.29 9.52 -26.04
C ALA A 313 -25.52 8.38 -25.38
N ARG A 314 -24.19 8.50 -25.37
CA ARG A 314 -23.31 7.69 -24.50
C ARG A 314 -23.50 8.06 -23.05
N ARG A 315 -23.57 7.06 -22.19
CA ARG A 315 -24.06 7.24 -20.82
C ARG A 315 -22.89 7.21 -19.84
N VAL A 316 -22.64 8.33 -19.19
CA VAL A 316 -21.56 8.46 -18.21
C VAL A 316 -22.16 8.68 -16.83
N LEU A 317 -21.81 7.83 -15.87
CA LEU A 317 -22.11 8.06 -14.46
C LEU A 317 -20.89 8.65 -13.77
N MET A 318 -21.01 9.86 -13.23
CA MET A 318 -19.96 10.46 -12.42
C MET A 318 -20.53 10.67 -11.03
N GLN A 319 -20.13 9.84 -10.06
CA GLN A 319 -20.68 9.88 -8.71
C GLN A 319 -19.57 9.62 -7.68
N PRO A 320 -19.34 10.53 -6.73
CA PRO A 320 -18.49 10.24 -5.58
C PRO A 320 -19.17 9.20 -4.69
N TRP A 321 -18.36 8.34 -4.07
CA TRP A 321 -18.83 7.44 -3.03
C TRP A 321 -17.67 7.05 -2.09
N GLU A 322 -17.84 7.30 -0.80
CA GLU A 322 -16.71 7.27 0.15
C GLU A 322 -16.65 6.02 1.03
N TYR A 323 -17.67 5.16 0.96
CA TYR A 323 -17.76 3.93 1.75
C TYR A 323 -17.37 2.79 0.82
N GLY A 324 -16.35 2.00 1.12
CA GLY A 324 -15.69 1.13 0.12
C GLY A 324 -16.56 0.09 -0.64
N SER A 325 -17.85 -0.02 -0.32
CA SER A 325 -18.91 -0.78 -0.99
C SER A 325 -20.04 0.15 -1.46
N LEU A 326 -20.43 0.06 -2.74
CA LEU A 326 -21.48 0.90 -3.35
C LEU A 326 -22.91 0.53 -2.88
N PRO A 327 -23.87 1.47 -2.96
CA PRO A 327 -25.28 1.17 -2.75
C PRO A 327 -25.79 0.13 -3.74
N ARG A 328 -26.53 -0.86 -3.24
CA ARG A 328 -27.17 -1.90 -4.07
C ARG A 328 -28.16 -1.29 -5.07
N ALA A 329 -28.83 -0.21 -4.67
CA ALA A 329 -29.74 0.55 -5.53
C ALA A 329 -29.05 1.15 -6.77
N TRP A 330 -27.72 1.22 -6.82
CA TRP A 330 -26.99 1.74 -7.98
C TRP A 330 -26.72 0.68 -9.04
N LEU A 331 -26.92 -0.61 -8.77
CA LEU A 331 -26.71 -1.68 -9.76
C LEU A 331 -27.43 -1.44 -11.11
N PRO A 332 -28.69 -0.96 -11.15
CA PRO A 332 -29.34 -0.60 -12.41
C PRO A 332 -28.67 0.57 -13.14
N LEU A 333 -28.14 1.55 -12.41
CA LEU A 333 -27.40 2.68 -12.97
C LEU A 333 -26.09 2.22 -13.60
N LEU A 334 -25.33 1.39 -12.87
CA LEU A 334 -24.09 0.78 -13.35
C LEU A 334 -24.30 -0.07 -14.61
N ALA A 335 -25.41 -0.82 -14.66
CA ALA A 335 -25.76 -1.62 -15.83
C ALA A 335 -26.18 -0.76 -17.04
N ALA A 336 -26.68 0.45 -16.82
CA ALA A 336 -27.10 1.38 -17.87
C ALA A 336 -25.94 2.24 -18.39
N ALA A 337 -24.93 2.51 -17.57
CA ALA A 337 -23.78 3.34 -17.92
C ALA A 337 -22.83 2.65 -18.92
N ASP A 338 -22.35 3.42 -19.91
CA ASP A 338 -21.24 3.02 -20.78
C ASP A 338 -19.89 3.23 -20.07
N GLU A 339 -19.75 4.32 -19.32
CA GLU A 339 -18.59 4.63 -18.48
C GLU A 339 -18.99 5.14 -17.09
N VAL A 340 -18.09 4.93 -16.13
CA VAL A 340 -18.10 5.57 -14.82
C VAL A 340 -16.86 6.43 -14.68
N TRP A 341 -17.04 7.68 -14.26
CA TRP A 341 -15.94 8.60 -13.95
C TRP A 341 -15.85 8.78 -12.43
N ALA A 342 -14.76 8.27 -11.86
CA ALA A 342 -14.47 8.30 -10.44
C ALA A 342 -13.47 9.42 -10.12
N TYR A 343 -13.69 10.18 -9.05
CA TYR A 343 -12.80 11.29 -8.70
C TYR A 343 -11.38 10.86 -8.30
N SER A 344 -11.24 9.65 -7.77
CA SER A 344 -10.01 9.14 -7.19
C SER A 344 -9.88 7.63 -7.40
N ARG A 345 -8.68 7.09 -7.21
CA ARG A 345 -8.42 5.64 -7.27
C ARG A 345 -9.24 4.89 -6.23
N SER A 346 -9.36 5.40 -5.01
CA SER A 346 -10.19 4.77 -3.97
C SER A 346 -11.67 4.65 -4.35
N VAL A 347 -12.22 5.65 -5.05
CA VAL A 347 -13.60 5.63 -5.55
C VAL A 347 -13.72 4.67 -6.74
N ARG A 348 -12.77 4.68 -7.68
CA ARG A 348 -12.70 3.74 -8.80
C ARG A 348 -12.76 2.30 -8.29
N ASP A 349 -11.96 1.98 -7.27
CA ASP A 349 -11.87 0.62 -6.75
C ASP A 349 -13.19 0.15 -6.13
N ALA A 350 -14.03 1.06 -5.62
CA ALA A 350 -15.38 0.71 -5.16
C ALA A 350 -16.29 0.27 -6.33
N TYR A 351 -16.20 0.94 -7.49
CA TYR A 351 -16.92 0.53 -8.70
C TYR A 351 -16.40 -0.79 -9.28
N LEU A 352 -15.08 -1.00 -9.28
CA LEU A 352 -14.48 -2.26 -9.74
C LEU A 352 -14.90 -3.43 -8.85
N ARG A 353 -14.88 -3.26 -7.52
CA ARG A 353 -15.40 -4.27 -6.57
C ARG A 353 -16.90 -4.55 -6.75
N ALA A 354 -17.67 -3.57 -7.19
CA ALA A 354 -19.07 -3.76 -7.55
C ALA A 354 -19.28 -4.51 -8.88
N GLY A 355 -18.21 -4.87 -9.58
CA GLY A 355 -18.22 -5.66 -10.81
C GLY A 355 -18.24 -4.84 -12.10
N MET A 356 -17.92 -3.54 -12.05
CA MET A 356 -17.73 -2.75 -13.26
C MET A 356 -16.43 -3.18 -13.98
N PRO A 357 -16.44 -3.33 -15.32
CA PRO A 357 -15.23 -3.65 -16.08
C PRO A 357 -14.16 -2.54 -15.95
N HIS A 358 -12.88 -2.93 -15.84
CA HIS A 358 -11.75 -1.99 -15.76
C HIS A 358 -11.76 -0.93 -16.87
N GLY A 359 -11.99 -1.35 -18.13
CA GLY A 359 -12.08 -0.43 -19.28
C GLY A 359 -13.34 0.45 -19.34
N ARG A 360 -14.18 0.46 -18.29
CA ARG A 360 -15.36 1.33 -18.17
C ARG A 360 -15.34 2.22 -16.92
N VAL A 361 -14.30 2.14 -16.09
CA VAL A 361 -14.17 3.00 -14.90
C VAL A 361 -12.89 3.80 -15.03
N HIS A 362 -13.03 5.12 -15.20
CA HIS A 362 -11.91 6.02 -15.43
C HIS A 362 -11.75 6.96 -14.23
N VAL A 363 -10.50 7.19 -13.82
CA VAL A 363 -10.18 8.18 -12.80
C VAL A 363 -10.15 9.55 -13.47
N ILE A 364 -10.97 10.47 -12.96
CA ILE A 364 -11.03 11.88 -13.36
C ILE A 364 -10.68 12.69 -12.10
N PRO A 365 -9.39 12.95 -11.83
CA PRO A 365 -8.97 13.74 -10.68
C PRO A 365 -9.61 15.13 -10.73
N LEU A 366 -10.11 15.60 -9.58
CA LEU A 366 -10.60 16.96 -9.48
C LEU A 366 -9.43 17.93 -9.33
N GLY A 367 -9.70 19.21 -9.54
CA GLY A 367 -8.69 20.26 -9.47
C GLY A 367 -9.09 21.41 -8.59
N VAL A 368 -8.20 22.39 -8.51
CA VAL A 368 -8.44 23.70 -7.91
C VAL A 368 -8.33 24.79 -8.98
N ASP A 369 -8.85 25.97 -8.66
CA ASP A 369 -8.54 27.19 -9.41
C ASP A 369 -7.19 27.74 -8.90
N PRO A 370 -6.10 27.68 -9.70
CA PRO A 370 -4.77 28.09 -9.25
C PRO A 370 -4.60 29.61 -9.11
N GLU A 371 -5.56 30.41 -9.60
CA GLU A 371 -5.58 31.87 -9.43
C GLU A 371 -6.30 32.28 -8.14
N ALA A 372 -7.39 31.56 -7.80
CA ALA A 372 -8.11 31.75 -6.55
C ALA A 372 -7.36 31.14 -5.35
N PHE A 373 -6.80 29.94 -5.50
CA PHE A 373 -6.08 29.21 -4.44
C PHE A 373 -4.59 29.21 -4.70
N ARG A 374 -3.88 30.15 -4.06
CA ARG A 374 -2.43 30.33 -4.22
C ARG A 374 -1.80 30.95 -2.96
N PRO A 375 -0.48 30.81 -2.78
CA PRO A 375 0.22 31.52 -1.72
C PRO A 375 0.09 33.04 -1.89
N GLY A 376 0.03 33.77 -0.77
CA GLY A 376 0.02 35.24 -0.76
C GLY A 376 -1.35 35.89 -0.98
N VAL A 377 -2.45 35.13 -0.88
CA VAL A 377 -3.81 35.69 -0.79
C VAL A 377 -3.97 36.46 0.52
N GLU A 378 -4.71 37.58 0.47
CA GLU A 378 -5.01 38.39 1.65
C GLU A 378 -5.74 37.55 2.73
N PRO A 379 -5.19 37.43 3.95
CA PRO A 379 -5.80 36.64 5.01
C PRO A 379 -7.19 37.15 5.40
N LEU A 380 -8.14 36.23 5.61
CA LEU A 380 -9.44 36.57 6.18
C LEU A 380 -9.24 37.09 7.61
N PRO A 381 -9.85 38.22 8.01
CA PRO A 381 -9.74 38.71 9.38
C PRO A 381 -10.33 37.70 10.38
N LEU A 382 -9.49 37.20 11.30
CA LEU A 382 -9.87 36.33 12.40
C LEU A 382 -9.66 37.05 13.74
N PRO A 383 -10.41 36.70 14.81
CA PRO A 383 -10.20 37.28 16.14
C PRO A 383 -8.74 37.14 16.62
N PRO A 384 -8.21 38.16 17.31
CA PRO A 384 -6.88 38.07 17.93
C PRO A 384 -6.87 37.01 19.05
N GLY A 385 -5.73 36.37 19.29
CA GLY A 385 -5.60 35.39 20.37
C GLY A 385 -4.44 34.41 20.16
N PRO A 386 -4.66 33.31 19.43
CA PRO A 386 -3.63 32.28 19.27
C PRO A 386 -2.50 32.73 18.34
N ARG A 387 -1.27 32.33 18.70
CA ARG A 387 -0.05 32.48 17.88
C ARG A 387 0.00 31.49 16.71
N PHE A 388 -0.70 30.36 16.84
CA PHE A 388 -0.74 29.30 15.83
C PHE A 388 -2.18 28.78 15.70
N ARG A 389 -2.70 28.70 14.47
CA ARG A 389 -4.08 28.28 14.19
C ARG A 389 -4.11 27.00 13.34
N PHE A 390 -4.67 25.93 13.89
CA PHE A 390 -5.11 24.78 13.11
C PHE A 390 -6.47 25.06 12.48
N LEU A 391 -6.71 24.53 11.28
CA LEU A 391 -7.94 24.73 10.52
C LEU A 391 -8.58 23.40 10.16
N PHE A 392 -9.90 23.29 10.30
CA PHE A 392 -10.71 22.24 9.72
C PHE A 392 -11.72 22.87 8.76
N VAL A 393 -11.86 22.32 7.55
CA VAL A 393 -12.83 22.77 6.55
C VAL A 393 -13.67 21.59 6.07
N GLY A 394 -14.99 21.68 6.27
CA GLY A 394 -15.93 20.68 5.78
C GLY A 394 -17.15 20.54 6.68
N GLY A 395 -18.07 19.65 6.30
CA GLY A 395 -19.20 19.30 7.16
C GLY A 395 -18.70 18.64 8.45
N THR A 396 -19.22 19.05 9.60
CA THR A 396 -18.83 18.48 10.91
C THR A 396 -19.51 17.12 11.21
N ILE A 397 -19.30 16.16 10.29
CA ILE A 397 -19.90 14.82 10.30
C ILE A 397 -18.87 13.73 10.60
N PHE A 398 -19.35 12.56 11.06
CA PHE A 398 -18.52 11.40 11.44
C PHE A 398 -17.50 10.99 10.36
N ARG A 399 -17.92 10.91 9.09
CA ARG A 399 -17.04 10.52 7.99
C ARG A 399 -15.86 11.49 7.80
N LYS A 400 -16.05 12.78 8.10
CA LYS A 400 -14.99 13.80 7.98
C LYS A 400 -14.06 13.83 9.19
N GLY A 401 -14.38 13.07 10.24
CA GLY A 401 -13.51 12.85 11.39
C GLY A 401 -13.34 14.04 12.31
N ILE A 402 -14.26 15.00 12.30
CA ILE A 402 -14.21 16.15 13.22
C ILE A 402 -14.18 15.70 14.69
N ASP A 403 -14.84 14.59 15.03
CA ASP A 403 -14.79 13.99 16.36
C ASP A 403 -13.38 13.53 16.76
N VAL A 404 -12.59 13.04 15.78
CA VAL A 404 -11.20 12.64 15.98
C VAL A 404 -10.35 13.87 16.28
N LEU A 405 -10.56 14.97 15.56
CA LEU A 405 -9.85 16.23 15.79
C LEU A 405 -10.22 16.86 17.14
N LEU A 406 -11.52 16.93 17.47
CA LEU A 406 -11.98 17.51 18.73
C LEU A 406 -11.57 16.70 19.96
N ASP A 407 -11.31 15.40 19.81
CA ASP A 407 -10.69 14.57 20.84
C ASP A 407 -9.18 14.80 20.94
N ALA A 408 -8.47 14.82 19.80
CA ALA A 408 -7.01 14.95 19.76
C ALA A 408 -6.52 16.34 20.19
N PHE A 409 -7.23 17.41 19.83
CA PHE A 409 -6.81 18.79 20.09
C PHE A 409 -6.56 19.10 21.59
N PRO A 410 -7.50 18.86 22.53
CA PRO A 410 -7.27 19.08 23.95
C PRO A 410 -6.29 18.09 24.60
N ARG A 411 -5.93 17.01 23.90
CA ARG A 411 -4.85 16.09 24.32
C ARG A 411 -3.49 16.60 23.87
N ALA A 412 -3.44 17.30 22.74
CA ALA A 412 -2.24 17.88 22.19
C ALA A 412 -1.82 19.17 22.90
N PHE A 413 -2.80 20.03 23.24
CA PHE A 413 -2.59 21.38 23.79
C PHE A 413 -3.52 21.69 24.96
N GLY A 414 -3.10 22.60 25.83
CA GLY A 414 -3.93 23.27 26.84
C GLY A 414 -4.44 24.65 26.37
N PRO A 415 -5.40 25.26 27.10
CA PRO A 415 -6.01 26.55 26.72
C PRO A 415 -5.01 27.72 26.56
N GLU A 416 -3.91 27.70 27.33
CA GLU A 416 -2.92 28.79 27.41
C GLU A 416 -1.69 28.58 26.51
N ASP A 417 -1.64 27.49 25.72
CA ASP A 417 -0.46 27.16 24.88
C ASP A 417 -0.30 28.10 23.66
N GLY A 418 -1.22 29.04 23.50
CA GLY A 418 -1.30 29.96 22.37
C GLY A 418 -1.66 29.29 21.05
N VAL A 419 -2.20 28.08 21.08
CA VAL A 419 -2.63 27.32 19.89
C VAL A 419 -4.16 27.31 19.83
N GLY A 420 -4.72 27.67 18.68
CA GLY A 420 -6.16 27.72 18.46
C GLY A 420 -6.63 26.83 17.32
N LEU A 421 -7.94 26.58 17.30
CA LEU A 421 -8.62 25.76 16.30
C LEU A 421 -9.68 26.59 15.59
N VAL A 422 -9.61 26.66 14.27
CA VAL A 422 -10.63 27.28 13.42
C VAL A 422 -11.39 26.18 12.71
N ILE A 423 -12.71 26.18 12.81
CA ILE A 423 -13.58 25.18 12.20
C ILE A 423 -14.53 25.92 11.28
N LYS A 424 -14.37 25.70 9.97
CA LYS A 424 -15.33 26.14 8.96
C LYS A 424 -16.30 25.00 8.66
N ASP A 425 -17.49 25.10 9.24
CA ASP A 425 -18.57 24.13 9.02
C ASP A 425 -19.42 24.52 7.82
N MET A 426 -19.70 23.55 6.96
CA MET A 426 -20.58 23.70 5.80
C MET A 426 -21.98 23.09 6.08
N GLY A 427 -22.26 22.62 7.30
CA GLY A 427 -23.41 21.76 7.65
C GLY A 427 -24.65 22.43 8.27
N VAL A 428 -24.66 23.75 8.48
CA VAL A 428 -25.84 24.45 9.03
C VAL A 428 -26.93 24.76 7.99
N GLY A 429 -26.55 24.93 6.71
CA GLY A 429 -27.46 25.28 5.60
C GLY A 429 -27.58 24.27 4.47
N THR A 430 -26.87 23.13 4.53
CA THR A 430 -26.72 22.17 3.42
C THR A 430 -27.39 20.81 3.68
N PHE A 431 -27.15 19.82 2.81
CA PHE A 431 -27.61 18.42 2.97
C PHE A 431 -27.27 17.77 4.33
N TYR A 432 -26.32 18.32 5.10
CA TYR A 432 -25.90 17.83 6.41
C TYR A 432 -26.69 18.40 7.61
N ARG A 433 -27.80 19.12 7.36
CA ARG A 433 -28.62 19.79 8.39
C ARG A 433 -28.94 18.83 9.57
N GLY A 434 -28.59 19.26 10.78
CA GLY A 434 -28.86 18.51 12.03
C GLY A 434 -27.73 17.59 12.50
N GLN A 435 -26.64 17.43 11.74
CA GLN A 435 -25.44 16.67 12.15
C GLN A 435 -24.25 17.63 12.29
N THR A 436 -24.22 18.41 13.38
CA THR A 436 -23.13 19.36 13.62
C THR A 436 -22.33 19.00 14.87
N ALA A 437 -21.06 19.41 14.92
CA ALA A 437 -20.23 19.32 16.11
C ALA A 437 -20.40 20.52 17.07
N GLY A 438 -21.46 21.32 16.89
CA GLY A 438 -21.68 22.58 17.63
C GLY A 438 -21.58 22.43 19.15
N ASP A 439 -22.21 21.41 19.72
CA ASP A 439 -22.18 21.18 21.18
C ASP A 439 -20.78 20.84 21.69
N LYS A 440 -20.02 20.03 20.94
CA LYS A 440 -18.63 19.68 21.29
C LYS A 440 -17.70 20.89 21.17
N VAL A 441 -17.94 21.75 20.17
CA VAL A 441 -17.21 23.01 19.99
C VAL A 441 -17.53 23.99 21.12
N ALA A 442 -18.80 24.13 21.50
CA ALA A 442 -19.22 24.93 22.64
C ALA A 442 -18.57 24.44 23.95
N ALA A 443 -18.56 23.13 24.19
CA ALA A 443 -17.92 22.54 25.36
C ALA A 443 -16.40 22.81 25.43
N LEU A 444 -15.69 22.82 24.30
CA LEU A 444 -14.28 23.23 24.28
C LEU A 444 -14.10 24.72 24.59
N ARG A 445 -14.96 25.59 24.04
CA ARG A 445 -14.95 27.03 24.33
C ARG A 445 -15.23 27.31 25.82
N GLU A 446 -16.19 26.61 26.41
CA GLU A 446 -16.50 26.71 27.86
C GLU A 446 -15.32 26.29 28.74
N ARG A 447 -14.50 25.36 28.26
CA ARG A 447 -13.24 24.93 28.90
C ARG A 447 -12.07 25.91 28.66
N GLY A 448 -12.31 27.05 28.01
CA GLY A 448 -11.33 28.10 27.75
C GLY A 448 -10.48 27.93 26.49
N TYR A 449 -10.72 26.89 25.66
CA TYR A 449 -9.93 26.69 24.45
C TYR A 449 -10.26 27.76 23.38
N PRO A 450 -9.26 28.35 22.71
CA PRO A 450 -9.46 29.33 21.65
C PRO A 450 -9.92 28.65 20.36
N VAL A 451 -11.23 28.43 20.24
CA VAL A 451 -11.87 27.80 19.08
C VAL A 451 -12.74 28.82 18.33
N GLU A 452 -12.50 29.01 17.04
CA GLU A 452 -13.33 29.81 16.14
C GLU A 452 -14.24 28.90 15.31
N TYR A 453 -15.54 29.20 15.24
CA TYR A 453 -16.54 28.34 14.60
C TYR A 453 -17.32 29.13 13.56
N LEU A 454 -16.92 28.96 12.30
CA LEU A 454 -17.46 29.68 11.16
C LEU A 454 -18.54 28.83 10.49
N THR A 455 -19.79 29.30 10.56
CA THR A 455 -20.95 28.60 10.00
C THR A 455 -21.50 29.29 8.75
N ARG A 456 -21.17 30.57 8.52
CA ARG A 456 -21.52 31.31 7.29
C ARG A 456 -20.83 30.71 6.07
N ASP A 457 -21.48 30.68 4.92
CA ASP A 457 -20.85 30.24 3.68
C ASP A 457 -19.73 31.22 3.26
N LEU A 458 -18.67 30.67 2.65
CA LEU A 458 -17.52 31.42 2.14
C LEU A 458 -17.40 31.15 0.64
N ALA A 459 -17.33 32.21 -0.15
CA ALA A 459 -16.98 32.09 -1.57
C ALA A 459 -15.49 31.72 -1.73
N GLY A 460 -15.09 31.28 -2.94
CA GLY A 460 -13.71 30.85 -3.23
C GLY A 460 -12.62 31.79 -2.72
N PRO A 461 -12.67 33.11 -3.02
CA PRO A 461 -11.67 34.06 -2.52
C PRO A 461 -11.65 34.21 -0.99
N GLU A 462 -12.82 34.19 -0.33
CA GLU A 462 -12.87 34.26 1.14
C GLU A 462 -12.36 32.98 1.80
N LEU A 463 -12.62 31.82 1.18
CA LEU A 463 -12.10 30.53 1.63
C LEU A 463 -10.57 30.46 1.45
N ALA A 464 -10.05 30.97 0.33
CA ALA A 464 -8.61 31.13 0.14
C ALA A 464 -7.99 32.06 1.19
N GLY A 465 -8.66 33.16 1.51
CA GLY A 465 -8.27 34.04 2.63
C GLY A 465 -8.31 33.33 3.98
N LEU A 466 -9.26 32.43 4.21
CA LEU A 466 -9.30 31.62 5.44
C LEU A 466 -8.11 30.65 5.52
N TYR A 467 -7.76 29.99 4.42
CA TYR A 467 -6.54 29.16 4.36
C TYR A 467 -5.29 30.01 4.65
N ALA A 468 -5.20 31.23 4.12
CA ALA A 468 -4.10 32.15 4.37
C ALA A 468 -4.06 32.70 5.81
N ALA A 469 -5.20 32.73 6.51
CA ALA A 469 -5.30 33.20 7.91
C ALA A 469 -4.93 32.14 8.96
N CYS A 470 -4.71 30.89 8.55
CA CYS A 470 -4.37 29.76 9.42
C CYS A 470 -2.98 29.22 9.13
N ASP A 471 -2.45 28.37 10.02
CA ASP A 471 -1.08 27.87 9.93
C ASP A 471 -0.98 26.41 9.48
N CYS A 472 -2.03 25.60 9.68
CA CYS A 472 -2.08 24.22 9.17
C CYS A 472 -3.53 23.73 9.04
N LEU A 473 -3.87 23.06 7.93
CA LEU A 473 -5.13 22.32 7.81
C LEU A 473 -4.99 20.96 8.52
N VAL A 474 -6.06 20.50 9.19
CA VAL A 474 -6.16 19.17 9.78
C VAL A 474 -7.44 18.51 9.29
N HIS A 475 -7.31 17.42 8.54
CA HIS A 475 -8.44 16.72 7.94
C HIS A 475 -8.35 15.21 8.20
N PRO A 476 -8.68 14.76 9.43
CA PRO A 476 -8.57 13.36 9.84
C PRO A 476 -9.80 12.57 9.38
N PHE A 477 -10.11 12.62 8.10
CA PHE A 477 -11.31 11.98 7.56
C PHE A 477 -11.23 10.45 7.64
N ARG A 478 -12.40 9.82 7.73
CA ARG A 478 -12.56 8.37 7.60
C ARG A 478 -12.80 7.90 6.19
N GLY A 479 -13.42 8.74 5.37
CA GLY A 479 -13.53 8.52 3.93
C GLY A 479 -13.76 9.84 3.23
N GLU A 480 -13.32 9.98 1.98
CA GLU A 480 -13.52 11.14 1.13
C GLU A 480 -13.64 10.71 -0.34
N GLY A 481 -14.38 11.48 -1.15
CA GLY A 481 -14.45 11.23 -2.59
C GLY A 481 -13.18 11.71 -3.30
N PHE A 482 -12.75 12.93 -2.98
CA PHE A 482 -11.50 13.55 -3.46
C PHE A 482 -10.76 14.35 -2.37
N ALA A 483 -11.47 14.84 -1.35
CA ALA A 483 -10.96 15.75 -0.32
C ALA A 483 -10.51 17.12 -0.87
N LEU A 484 -11.37 17.80 -1.63
CA LEU A 484 -11.11 19.16 -2.16
C LEU A 484 -10.54 20.16 -1.13
N PRO A 485 -11.00 20.23 0.13
CA PRO A 485 -10.40 21.14 1.11
C PRO A 485 -8.91 20.90 1.36
N VAL A 486 -8.45 19.65 1.25
CA VAL A 486 -7.02 19.31 1.37
C VAL A 486 -6.26 19.84 0.15
N ALA A 487 -6.77 19.59 -1.06
CA ALA A 487 -6.16 20.10 -2.29
C ALA A 487 -6.12 21.64 -2.34
N GLU A 488 -7.19 22.32 -1.93
CA GLU A 488 -7.28 23.79 -1.85
C GLU A 488 -6.27 24.36 -0.85
N ALA A 489 -6.17 23.79 0.36
CA ALA A 489 -5.19 24.20 1.35
C ALA A 489 -3.75 24.01 0.86
N MET A 490 -3.47 22.84 0.27
CA MET A 490 -2.17 22.55 -0.35
C MET A 490 -1.84 23.57 -1.44
N ALA A 491 -2.80 23.91 -2.31
CA ALA A 491 -2.62 24.92 -3.36
C ALA A 491 -2.28 26.31 -2.80
N CYS A 492 -2.90 26.71 -1.69
CA CYS A 492 -2.57 27.94 -0.95
C CYS A 492 -1.20 27.92 -0.26
N GLY A 493 -0.51 26.78 -0.25
CA GLY A 493 0.76 26.60 0.46
C GLY A 493 0.60 26.36 1.96
N LEU A 494 -0.62 26.09 2.43
CA LEU A 494 -0.90 25.73 3.81
C LEU A 494 -0.47 24.27 4.04
N PRO A 495 0.42 23.97 5.02
CA PRO A 495 0.69 22.59 5.38
C PRO A 495 -0.58 21.88 5.81
N VAL A 496 -0.64 20.58 5.49
CA VAL A 496 -1.81 19.75 5.76
C VAL A 496 -1.43 18.53 6.59
N ILE A 497 -2.24 18.24 7.61
CA ILE A 497 -2.30 16.95 8.30
C ILE A 497 -3.55 16.23 7.79
N ALA A 498 -3.41 15.06 7.18
CA ALA A 498 -4.54 14.34 6.58
C ALA A 498 -4.40 12.82 6.74
N THR A 499 -5.51 12.10 6.68
CA THR A 499 -5.51 10.63 6.77
C THR A 499 -4.69 10.00 5.63
N ALA A 500 -3.81 9.05 5.97
CA ALA A 500 -2.94 8.29 5.07
C ALA A 500 -3.70 7.22 4.25
N ALA A 501 -4.90 7.54 3.77
CA ALA A 501 -5.76 6.62 3.04
C ALA A 501 -6.75 7.36 2.13
N GLY A 502 -7.41 6.63 1.24
CA GLY A 502 -8.42 7.19 0.35
C GLY A 502 -7.82 8.17 -0.67
N PRO A 503 -8.54 9.24 -1.05
CA PRO A 503 -8.19 10.05 -2.19
C PRO A 503 -6.94 10.91 -2.00
N VAL A 504 -6.54 11.20 -0.76
CA VAL A 504 -5.34 12.03 -0.48
C VAL A 504 -4.07 11.33 -0.98
N THR A 505 -4.04 10.00 -1.04
CA THR A 505 -2.91 9.23 -1.57
C THR A 505 -2.71 9.37 -3.08
N ASP A 506 -3.64 10.01 -3.80
CA ASP A 506 -3.51 10.28 -5.23
C ASP A 506 -2.64 11.52 -5.52
N TYR A 507 -2.47 12.42 -4.55
CA TYR A 507 -1.75 13.67 -4.77
C TYR A 507 -0.84 14.12 -3.60
N ALA A 508 -0.95 13.51 -2.42
CA ALA A 508 -0.13 13.81 -1.26
C ALA A 508 0.72 12.62 -0.81
N ASP A 509 1.90 12.93 -0.30
CA ASP A 509 2.90 12.00 0.23
C ASP A 509 3.67 12.65 1.39
N ASP A 510 4.66 11.94 1.93
CA ASP A 510 5.51 12.46 3.02
C ASP A 510 6.35 13.69 2.63
N ALA A 511 6.48 14.02 1.34
CA ALA A 511 7.13 15.26 0.92
C ALA A 511 6.19 16.47 0.97
N THR A 512 4.87 16.25 0.90
CA THR A 512 3.86 17.30 0.71
C THR A 512 2.79 17.38 1.78
N ALA A 513 2.64 16.36 2.63
CA ALA A 513 1.67 16.31 3.72
C ALA A 513 2.23 15.62 4.98
N TYR A 514 1.54 15.81 6.11
CA TYR A 514 1.71 15.00 7.32
C TYR A 514 0.59 13.96 7.35
N LEU A 515 0.95 12.69 7.19
CA LEU A 515 -0.02 11.62 6.97
C LEU A 515 -0.34 10.89 8.29
N ILE A 516 -1.63 10.86 8.66
CA ILE A 516 -2.12 10.17 9.86
C ILE A 516 -2.31 8.68 9.50
N PRO A 517 -1.61 7.74 10.15
CA PRO A 517 -1.87 6.31 9.97
C PRO A 517 -3.34 6.00 10.22
N ALA A 518 -3.91 5.07 9.45
CA ALA A 518 -5.31 4.71 9.58
C ALA A 518 -5.54 3.22 9.33
N ARG A 519 -6.51 2.66 10.04
CA ARG A 519 -6.92 1.25 9.87
C ARG A 519 -8.26 1.17 9.17
N ARG A 520 -8.43 0.18 8.29
CA ARG A 520 -9.75 -0.10 7.71
C ARG A 520 -10.69 -0.65 8.79
N CYS A 521 -11.88 -0.06 8.91
CA CYS A 521 -12.94 -0.49 9.81
C CYS A 521 -14.22 -0.75 9.03
N GLU A 522 -14.73 -1.97 9.11
CA GLU A 522 -15.96 -2.37 8.46
C GLU A 522 -17.18 -2.07 9.33
N PHE A 523 -18.30 -1.81 8.66
CA PHE A 523 -19.60 -1.68 9.32
C PHE A 523 -20.10 -3.08 9.71
N SER A 524 -20.90 -3.14 10.78
CA SER A 524 -21.52 -4.38 11.25
C SER A 524 -22.54 -4.97 10.26
N GLU A 525 -23.12 -4.11 9.42
CA GLU A 525 -24.17 -4.45 8.46
C GLU A 525 -23.76 -4.03 7.04
N ASN A 526 -24.36 -4.66 6.02
CA ASN A 526 -24.23 -4.25 4.61
C ASN A 526 -25.03 -2.97 4.33
N ARG A 527 -24.84 -1.91 5.12
CA ARG A 527 -25.68 -0.71 5.08
C ARG A 527 -24.91 0.54 5.49
N VAL A 528 -25.22 1.65 4.83
CA VAL A 528 -24.80 3.00 5.23
C VAL A 528 -26.06 3.86 5.36
N GLY A 529 -26.46 4.18 6.59
CA GLY A 529 -27.72 4.87 6.84
C GLY A 529 -28.91 4.07 6.30
N GLU A 530 -29.66 4.64 5.36
CA GLU A 530 -30.80 3.96 4.71
C GLU A 530 -30.39 3.12 3.48
N PHE A 531 -29.14 3.24 3.02
CA PHE A 531 -28.68 2.59 1.80
C PHE A 531 -28.14 1.18 2.09
N GLU A 532 -28.85 0.15 1.65
CA GLU A 532 -28.28 -1.20 1.52
C GLU A 532 -27.12 -1.16 0.51
N THR A 533 -26.01 -1.78 0.86
CA THR A 533 -24.78 -1.83 0.05
C THR A 533 -24.51 -3.24 -0.48
N ILE A 534 -23.73 -3.34 -1.55
CA ILE A 534 -23.48 -4.62 -2.26
C ILE A 534 -22.74 -5.63 -1.37
N ALA A 535 -21.74 -5.16 -0.64
CA ALA A 535 -20.97 -5.87 0.38
C ALA A 535 -20.87 -5.02 1.65
N ARG A 536 -20.26 -5.52 2.73
CA ARG A 536 -20.02 -4.73 3.94
C ARG A 536 -19.29 -3.44 3.59
N PRO A 537 -19.82 -2.25 3.91
CA PRO A 537 -19.11 -1.00 3.71
C PRO A 537 -18.02 -0.84 4.76
N TRP A 538 -17.01 -0.02 4.46
CA TRP A 538 -15.93 0.31 5.39
C TRP A 538 -15.45 1.73 5.18
N LEU A 539 -14.76 2.22 6.20
CA LEU A 539 -14.02 3.48 6.22
C LEU A 539 -12.62 3.26 6.82
N HIS A 540 -11.79 4.29 6.87
CA HIS A 540 -10.47 4.28 7.46
C HIS A 540 -10.49 5.02 8.80
N GLU A 541 -10.40 4.34 9.94
CA GLU A 541 -10.29 5.01 11.25
C GLU A 541 -8.88 5.58 11.40
N PRO A 542 -8.71 6.93 11.48
CA PRO A 542 -7.40 7.53 11.74
C PRO A 542 -6.96 7.25 13.17
N ASP A 543 -5.65 7.06 13.34
CA ASP A 543 -5.03 6.91 14.65
C ASP A 543 -5.05 8.25 15.40
N ARG A 544 -5.74 8.28 16.54
CA ARG A 544 -5.90 9.48 17.39
C ARG A 544 -4.58 9.88 18.04
N ASP A 545 -3.75 8.92 18.43
CA ASP A 545 -2.51 9.19 19.15
C ASP A 545 -1.47 9.73 18.18
N ALA A 546 -1.38 9.14 16.98
CA ALA A 546 -0.56 9.68 15.91
C ALA A 546 -1.01 11.10 15.49
N LEU A 547 -2.32 11.38 15.48
CA LEU A 547 -2.81 12.74 15.23
C LEU A 547 -2.35 13.72 16.32
N VAL A 548 -2.40 13.35 17.61
CA VAL A 548 -1.88 14.18 18.70
C VAL A 548 -0.40 14.51 18.50
N ASP A 549 0.41 13.53 18.11
CA ASP A 549 1.84 13.73 17.87
C ASP A 549 2.11 14.63 16.66
N LEU A 550 1.35 14.45 15.57
CA LEU A 550 1.45 15.30 14.39
C LEU A 550 1.05 16.75 14.68
N LEU A 551 -0.03 16.96 15.45
CA LEU A 551 -0.44 18.29 15.90
C LEU A 551 0.71 18.98 16.66
N ARG A 552 1.28 18.30 17.66
CA ARG A 552 2.41 18.85 18.44
C ARG A 552 3.63 19.13 17.58
N ARG A 553 3.99 18.20 16.69
CA ARG A 553 5.15 18.32 15.79
C ARG A 553 5.02 19.52 14.87
N VAL A 554 3.86 19.72 14.26
CA VAL A 554 3.61 20.84 13.33
C VAL A 554 3.63 22.18 14.06
N ALA A 555 3.03 22.26 15.25
CA ALA A 555 3.06 23.49 16.05
C ALA A 555 4.47 23.81 16.59
N ALA A 556 5.30 22.80 16.83
CA ALA A 556 6.67 22.96 17.33
C ALA A 556 7.66 23.46 16.27
N ASP A 557 7.47 23.10 14.99
CA ASP A 557 8.30 23.59 13.87
C ASP A 557 7.45 24.15 12.70
N PRO A 558 6.92 25.37 12.86
CA PRO A 558 6.15 26.03 11.81
C PRO A 558 6.94 26.26 10.52
N GLN A 559 8.28 26.39 10.61
CA GLN A 559 9.10 26.65 9.43
C GLN A 559 9.22 25.40 8.54
N ALA A 560 9.42 24.22 9.15
CA ALA A 560 9.37 22.96 8.42
C ALA A 560 7.99 22.70 7.82
N ALA A 561 6.92 22.99 8.57
CA ALA A 561 5.57 22.90 8.06
C ALA A 561 5.37 23.80 6.82
N ARG A 562 5.80 25.07 6.86
CA ARG A 562 5.73 25.98 5.70
C ARG A 562 6.51 25.48 4.47
N ARG A 563 7.69 24.88 4.65
CA ARG A 563 8.45 24.27 3.53
C ARG A 563 7.66 23.15 2.87
N LYS A 564 7.02 22.30 3.68
CA LYS A 564 6.16 21.22 3.18
C LYS A 564 4.92 21.77 2.46
N GLY A 565 4.29 22.81 3.01
CA GLY A 565 3.18 23.52 2.35
C GLY A 565 3.58 24.13 1.01
N ALA A 566 4.78 24.73 0.89
CA ALA A 566 5.28 25.24 -0.38
C ALA A 566 5.45 24.14 -1.44
N ALA A 567 6.02 23.00 -1.07
CA ALA A 567 6.13 21.83 -1.97
C ALA A 567 4.75 21.29 -2.38
N ALA A 568 3.78 21.30 -1.46
CA ALA A 568 2.41 20.92 -1.74
C ALA A 568 1.74 21.86 -2.77
N SER A 569 1.96 23.17 -2.64
CA SER A 569 1.44 24.18 -3.57
C SER A 569 1.97 24.01 -4.97
N GLU A 570 3.28 23.80 -5.12
CA GLU A 570 3.91 23.54 -6.42
C GLU A 570 3.28 22.32 -7.10
N ARG A 571 3.10 21.23 -6.36
CA ARG A 571 2.49 20.00 -6.89
C ARG A 571 1.05 20.19 -7.33
N ILE A 572 0.19 20.74 -6.45
CA ILE A 572 -1.23 20.87 -6.76
C ILE A 572 -1.45 21.86 -7.90
N ARG A 573 -0.80 23.02 -7.88
CA ARG A 573 -0.95 24.04 -8.93
C ARG A 573 -0.34 23.59 -10.26
N GLY A 574 0.63 22.68 -10.24
CA GLY A 574 1.24 22.11 -11.44
C GLY A 574 0.49 20.93 -12.07
N ARG A 575 -0.35 20.21 -11.31
CA ARG A 575 -0.91 18.92 -11.77
C ARG A 575 -2.40 18.68 -11.49
N PHE A 576 -3.01 19.43 -10.56
CA PHE A 576 -4.39 19.21 -10.09
C PHE A 576 -5.19 20.51 -10.17
N THR A 577 -5.37 21.01 -11.39
CA THR A 577 -6.20 22.21 -11.68
C THR A 577 -7.45 21.82 -12.45
N TRP A 578 -8.47 22.69 -12.45
CA TRP A 578 -9.69 22.44 -13.23
C TRP A 578 -9.42 22.27 -14.73
N SER A 579 -8.37 22.91 -15.27
CA SER A 579 -7.93 22.67 -16.65
C SER A 579 -7.52 21.21 -16.89
N HIS A 580 -6.69 20.64 -15.99
CA HIS A 580 -6.26 19.25 -16.07
C HIS A 580 -7.44 18.27 -15.91
N THR A 581 -8.37 18.57 -15.00
CA THR A 581 -9.63 17.80 -14.86
C THR A 581 -10.41 17.79 -16.17
N ALA A 582 -10.59 18.97 -16.77
CA ALA A 582 -11.33 19.10 -18.01
C ALA A 582 -10.60 18.45 -19.20
N GLU A 583 -9.26 18.41 -19.22
CA GLU A 583 -8.49 17.66 -20.24
C GLU A 583 -8.74 16.15 -20.13
N ALA A 584 -8.81 15.62 -18.89
CA ALA A 584 -9.17 14.23 -18.66
C ALA A 584 -10.61 13.94 -19.13
N VAL A 585 -11.56 14.82 -18.80
CA VAL A 585 -12.96 14.71 -19.24
C VAL A 585 -13.08 14.80 -20.76
N GLU A 586 -12.44 15.77 -21.40
CA GLU A 586 -12.47 16.00 -22.84
C GLU A 586 -11.94 14.80 -23.62
N ARG A 587 -10.81 14.21 -23.17
CA ARG A 587 -10.30 12.96 -23.78
C ARG A 587 -11.35 11.86 -23.76
N ARG A 588 -12.08 11.69 -22.65
CA ARG A 588 -13.17 10.69 -22.58
C ARG A 588 -14.37 11.07 -23.43
N LEU A 589 -14.78 12.32 -23.44
CA LEU A 589 -15.89 12.81 -24.28
C LEU A 589 -15.63 12.54 -25.76
N ARG A 590 -14.43 12.87 -26.26
CA ARG A 590 -14.05 12.62 -27.65
C ARG A 590 -13.98 11.14 -27.99
N ALA A 591 -13.50 10.31 -27.06
CA ALA A 591 -13.45 8.86 -27.21
C ALA A 591 -14.84 8.21 -27.18
N LEU A 592 -15.80 8.77 -26.45
CA LEU A 592 -17.18 8.27 -26.41
C LEU A 592 -17.98 8.72 -27.64
N ALA A 593 -17.78 9.97 -28.06
CA ALA A 593 -18.51 10.55 -29.19
C ALA A 593 -18.14 9.94 -30.54
N SER A 594 -17.00 9.24 -30.63
CA SER A 594 -16.60 8.47 -31.82
C SER A 594 -17.30 7.12 -31.97
N LEU A 595 -18.02 6.66 -30.93
CA LEU A 595 -18.59 5.32 -30.89
C LEU A 595 -20.08 5.32 -31.24
N GLU A 596 -20.48 4.51 -32.22
CA GLU A 596 -21.89 4.31 -32.65
C GLU A 596 -22.87 4.02 -31.48
N PRO A 597 -23.98 4.76 -31.31
CA PRO A 597 -24.95 4.57 -30.23
C PRO A 597 -25.38 3.11 -30.06
N ARG A 598 -25.32 2.58 -28.84
CA ARG A 598 -25.64 1.17 -28.57
C ARG A 598 -27.13 0.90 -28.76
N THR A 599 -27.50 0.30 -29.89
CA THR A 599 -28.80 -0.35 -30.06
C THR A 599 -28.76 -1.76 -29.46
N GLY A 600 -29.15 -1.87 -28.20
CA GLY A 600 -29.62 -3.14 -27.60
C GLY A 600 -28.57 -4.22 -27.31
N ARG A 601 -27.94 -4.16 -26.13
CA ARG A 601 -27.76 -5.33 -25.23
C ARG A 601 -27.35 -4.84 -23.84
N ARG A 602 -28.18 -5.14 -22.82
CA ARG A 602 -27.91 -4.81 -21.42
C ARG A 602 -26.69 -5.62 -20.94
N PHE A 603 -25.69 -4.94 -20.37
CA PHE A 603 -24.67 -5.59 -19.55
C PHE A 603 -25.37 -6.14 -18.31
N LYS A 604 -25.30 -7.45 -18.09
CA LYS A 604 -25.62 -8.04 -16.79
C LYS A 604 -24.33 -8.05 -15.98
N PRO A 605 -24.24 -7.37 -14.82
CA PRO A 605 -23.14 -7.57 -13.92
C PRO A 605 -23.06 -9.08 -13.63
N ARG A 606 -22.00 -9.74 -14.08
CA ARG A 606 -21.72 -11.11 -13.64
C ARG A 606 -21.13 -10.96 -12.26
N MET A 607 -21.97 -11.14 -11.24
CA MET A 607 -21.44 -11.40 -9.91
C MET A 607 -20.62 -12.68 -9.99
N ASN A 608 -19.40 -12.66 -9.44
CA ASN A 608 -18.75 -13.89 -9.06
C ASN A 608 -19.42 -14.40 -7.78
N THR A 609 -20.64 -14.92 -7.92
CA THR A 609 -21.39 -15.62 -6.85
C THR A 609 -21.07 -17.12 -6.81
N ASP A 610 -20.16 -17.60 -7.66
CA ASP A 610 -20.00 -19.03 -7.94
C ASP A 610 -18.97 -19.74 -7.03
N LYS A 611 -18.80 -19.30 -5.77
CA LYS A 611 -18.12 -20.11 -4.74
C LYS A 611 -18.99 -20.49 -3.53
N HIS A 612 -20.29 -20.27 -3.56
CA HIS A 612 -21.22 -20.89 -2.60
C HIS A 612 -22.43 -21.51 -3.32
N ARG A 613 -22.31 -22.79 -3.68
CA ARG A 613 -23.47 -23.64 -3.96
C ARG A 613 -24.25 -23.81 -2.66
N TRP A 614 -25.38 -23.12 -2.55
CA TRP A 614 -26.42 -23.47 -1.59
C TRP A 614 -27.20 -24.66 -2.15
N GLY A 615 -27.24 -25.73 -1.35
CA GLY A 615 -27.96 -26.96 -1.67
C GLY A 615 -29.46 -26.71 -1.83
N GLU A 616 -30.03 -27.56 -2.68
CA GLU A 616 -31.44 -27.62 -3.06
C GLU A 616 -32.39 -27.68 -1.87
N GLY A 617 -33.46 -26.90 -1.95
CA GLY A 617 -34.58 -27.03 -1.03
C GLY A 617 -35.62 -25.94 -1.24
N PHE A 618 -36.36 -25.98 -2.35
CA PHE A 618 -37.81 -25.73 -2.38
C PHE A 618 -38.34 -26.08 -3.76
N ARG A 619 -39.16 -27.12 -3.82
CA ARG A 619 -39.87 -27.57 -5.02
C ARG A 619 -41.00 -26.60 -5.36
N ASP A 620 -41.19 -26.46 -6.67
CA ASP A 620 -42.35 -26.06 -7.46
C ASP A 620 -43.70 -25.89 -6.76
N GLY A 621 -44.39 -24.81 -7.15
CA GLY A 621 -45.84 -24.67 -6.96
C GLY A 621 -46.40 -23.28 -7.25
N GLY A 622 -46.95 -23.07 -8.46
CA GLY A 622 -48.17 -22.26 -8.61
C GLY A 622 -48.06 -20.88 -9.28
N THR A 623 -48.04 -20.88 -10.61
CA THR A 623 -48.83 -20.04 -11.55
C THR A 623 -49.47 -18.72 -11.07
N GLY A 624 -49.10 -17.63 -11.75
CA GLY A 624 -50.05 -16.80 -12.52
C GLY A 624 -50.73 -15.60 -11.81
N GLY A 625 -50.66 -14.43 -12.48
CA GLY A 625 -51.64 -13.35 -12.29
C GLY A 625 -51.03 -11.97 -12.07
N GLY A 626 -50.80 -11.23 -13.15
CA GLY A 626 -50.48 -9.80 -13.09
C GLY A 626 -51.67 -8.96 -12.62
N TRP A 627 -51.41 -7.75 -12.14
CA TRP A 627 -52.47 -6.75 -11.91
C TRP A 627 -52.02 -5.34 -12.29
N GLN A 628 -52.92 -4.72 -13.05
CA GLN A 628 -52.87 -3.39 -13.62
C GLN A 628 -53.16 -2.28 -12.59
N VAL A 629 -52.76 -1.08 -13.00
CA VAL A 629 -53.03 0.24 -12.43
C VAL A 629 -54.54 0.54 -12.37
N GLY A 630 -55.01 1.17 -11.29
CA GLY A 630 -56.34 1.76 -11.18
C GLY A 630 -56.37 2.93 -10.20
N ARG A 631 -56.74 4.12 -10.69
CA ARG A 631 -56.92 5.39 -9.95
C ARG A 631 -58.36 5.54 -9.43
N ALA A 632 -58.46 6.37 -8.39
CA ALA A 632 -59.52 7.35 -8.06
C ALA A 632 -60.70 6.94 -7.15
N GLY A 633 -60.99 7.84 -6.18
CA GLY A 633 -62.33 8.12 -5.65
C GLY A 633 -62.44 8.30 -4.12
N GLY A 634 -62.51 9.54 -3.62
CA GLY A 634 -63.19 9.87 -2.35
C GLY A 634 -64.66 10.30 -2.62
N PRO A 635 -65.37 11.05 -1.75
CA PRO A 635 -65.24 11.30 -0.30
C PRO A 635 -66.62 11.29 0.46
N GLY A 636 -66.63 11.58 1.77
CA GLY A 636 -67.82 12.05 2.55
C GLY A 636 -67.94 11.38 3.94
N ALA A 637 -68.46 11.95 5.03
CA ALA A 637 -68.84 13.30 5.49
C ALA A 637 -69.18 13.16 7.02
N ALA A 638 -69.02 14.24 7.80
CA ALA A 638 -69.15 14.32 9.28
C ALA A 638 -70.63 14.36 9.79
N PRO A 639 -70.95 14.46 11.12
CA PRO A 639 -70.78 15.71 11.90
C PRO A 639 -70.60 15.62 13.45
N GLY A 640 -70.12 16.71 14.08
CA GLY A 640 -70.67 17.26 15.35
C GLY A 640 -69.73 17.49 16.56
N GLY A 641 -69.50 18.78 16.91
CA GLY A 641 -69.13 19.22 18.28
C GLY A 641 -68.03 20.30 18.39
N ARG A 642 -68.37 21.53 18.83
CA ARG A 642 -67.50 22.73 18.91
C ARG A 642 -66.86 22.91 20.32
N GLN A 643 -65.60 23.35 20.42
CA GLN A 643 -65.19 24.71 20.86
C GLN A 643 -63.65 24.86 21.07
N ALA A 644 -63.09 25.82 20.33
CA ALA A 644 -62.05 26.82 20.58
C ALA A 644 -60.76 26.53 21.41
N GLY A 645 -59.62 26.77 20.74
CA GLY A 645 -58.44 27.47 21.32
C GLY A 645 -57.11 26.73 21.22
N GLY A 646 -56.24 27.08 20.27
CA GLY A 646 -54.82 26.67 20.30
C GLY A 646 -54.13 26.55 18.93
N VAL A 647 -53.30 27.55 18.61
CA VAL A 647 -52.11 27.59 17.73
C VAL A 647 -51.87 26.37 16.81
N SER A 648 -51.96 26.59 15.49
CA SER A 648 -51.61 25.62 14.45
C SER A 648 -50.09 25.50 14.29
N GLY A 649 -49.53 24.39 14.79
CA GLY A 649 -48.24 23.86 14.35
C GLY A 649 -48.41 23.09 13.04
N SER A 650 -47.67 23.48 12.01
CA SER A 650 -47.56 22.75 10.76
C SER A 650 -46.64 21.51 10.96
N PRO A 651 -46.94 20.33 10.38
CA PRO A 651 -46.08 19.18 10.50
C PRO A 651 -44.81 19.38 9.65
N ASN A 652 -43.68 19.62 10.32
CA ASN A 652 -42.35 19.53 9.73
C ASN A 652 -42.10 18.11 9.19
N PRO A 653 -41.41 17.96 8.04
CA PRO A 653 -40.86 16.68 7.63
C PRO A 653 -39.79 16.24 8.63
N VAL A 654 -40.03 15.05 9.17
CA VAL A 654 -39.28 14.23 10.13
C VAL A 654 -37.77 14.53 10.20
N SER A 655 -37.35 15.12 11.32
CA SER A 655 -35.95 15.15 11.78
C SER A 655 -35.55 13.75 12.25
N VAL A 656 -34.68 13.06 11.51
CA VAL A 656 -34.04 11.83 11.98
C VAL A 656 -32.90 12.22 12.91
N SER A 657 -33.14 12.09 14.21
CA SER A 657 -32.11 12.13 15.25
C SER A 657 -31.42 10.77 15.29
N TYR A 658 -30.09 10.76 15.23
CA TYR A 658 -29.31 9.54 15.43
C TYR A 658 -29.08 9.35 16.93
N PRO A 659 -29.53 8.24 17.55
CA PRO A 659 -28.95 7.82 18.81
C PRO A 659 -27.51 7.41 18.54
N CYS A 660 -26.59 8.22 19.05
CA CYS A 660 -25.15 8.07 19.03
C CYS A 660 -24.74 6.90 19.95
N GLU A 661 -25.08 5.66 19.61
CA GLU A 661 -24.72 4.49 20.43
C GLU A 661 -24.88 3.16 19.65
N SER A 662 -24.10 2.94 18.58
CA SER A 662 -23.93 1.57 18.03
C SER A 662 -22.71 1.36 17.11
N VAL A 663 -21.65 2.18 17.24
CA VAL A 663 -20.31 1.72 16.88
C VAL A 663 -19.69 1.16 18.15
N SER A 664 -19.77 -0.15 18.35
CA SER A 664 -19.01 -0.80 19.42
C SER A 664 -17.53 -0.64 19.11
N ILE A 665 -16.91 0.35 19.76
CA ILE A 665 -15.48 0.40 19.98
C ILE A 665 -15.16 -0.86 20.79
N CYS A 666 -14.47 -1.84 20.19
CA CYS A 666 -13.83 -2.91 20.94
C CYS A 666 -12.72 -2.29 21.78
N GLY A 667 -13.10 -1.71 22.92
CA GLY A 667 -12.25 -1.68 24.09
C GLY A 667 -12.00 -3.11 24.52
N SER A 668 -10.79 -3.36 24.99
CA SER A 668 -10.30 -4.60 25.58
C SER A 668 -11.30 -5.25 26.55
N LYS A 669 -12.19 -6.08 26.01
CA LYS A 669 -12.96 -7.09 26.75
C LYS A 669 -13.11 -8.30 25.84
N SER A 670 -12.64 -9.44 26.33
CA SER A 670 -12.72 -10.75 25.70
C SER A 670 -14.13 -11.02 25.13
N PRO A 671 -14.28 -11.55 23.91
CA PRO A 671 -15.60 -11.87 23.37
C PRO A 671 -16.24 -12.96 24.23
N GLY A 672 -17.44 -12.69 24.74
CA GLY A 672 -18.33 -13.74 25.24
C GLY A 672 -18.75 -14.67 24.09
N PRO A 673 -19.07 -15.95 24.39
CA PRO A 673 -19.26 -16.96 23.36
C PRO A 673 -20.49 -16.65 22.49
N ILE A 674 -20.26 -16.50 21.18
CA ILE A 674 -21.31 -16.51 20.16
C ILE A 674 -21.87 -17.93 20.09
N ARG A 675 -23.14 -18.11 20.46
CA ARG A 675 -23.83 -19.38 20.32
C ARG A 675 -24.10 -19.68 18.84
N GLY A 676 -23.43 -20.70 18.30
CA GLY A 676 -23.96 -21.49 17.17
C GLY A 676 -23.06 -21.66 15.94
N ALA A 677 -21.89 -21.01 15.84
CA ALA A 677 -20.95 -21.28 14.75
C ALA A 677 -20.13 -22.56 15.04
N ALA A 678 -19.91 -23.39 14.03
CA ALA A 678 -19.05 -24.57 14.18
C ALA A 678 -17.61 -24.13 14.49
N LYS A 679 -17.04 -24.64 15.59
CA LYS A 679 -15.67 -24.36 16.02
C LYS A 679 -14.67 -25.05 15.06
N ALA A 680 -13.67 -24.32 14.57
CA ALA A 680 -12.58 -24.91 13.80
C ALA A 680 -11.80 -25.92 14.66
N LYS A 681 -11.46 -27.07 14.08
CA LYS A 681 -10.63 -28.07 14.74
C LYS A 681 -9.15 -27.77 14.53
N VAL A 682 -8.33 -28.00 15.55
CA VAL A 682 -6.89 -27.72 15.50
C VAL A 682 -6.09 -28.96 15.87
N SER A 683 -5.20 -29.38 14.98
CA SER A 683 -4.24 -30.45 15.22
C SER A 683 -2.92 -29.87 15.73
N LEU A 684 -2.42 -30.35 16.87
CA LEU A 684 -1.02 -30.15 17.25
C LEU A 684 -0.14 -31.13 16.47
N THR A 685 0.89 -30.63 15.83
CA THR A 685 1.86 -31.40 15.04
C THR A 685 3.26 -31.22 15.60
N MET A 686 3.98 -32.31 15.81
CA MET A 686 5.33 -32.31 16.39
C MET A 686 6.21 -33.33 15.67
N ILE A 687 7.50 -33.03 15.56
CA ILE A 687 8.54 -34.00 15.24
C ILE A 687 9.40 -34.18 16.49
N VAL A 688 9.78 -35.42 16.82
CA VAL A 688 10.53 -35.73 18.04
C VAL A 688 11.66 -36.72 17.77
N ARG A 689 12.70 -36.64 18.61
CA ARG A 689 13.78 -37.63 18.69
C ARG A 689 14.53 -37.52 20.02
N ASP A 690 14.49 -38.56 20.84
CA ASP A 690 15.26 -38.65 22.07
C ASP A 690 15.03 -37.46 23.04
N GLU A 691 13.76 -37.15 23.32
CA GLU A 691 13.28 -35.99 24.10
C GLU A 691 12.54 -36.40 25.38
N GLU A 692 12.91 -37.53 26.03
CA GLU A 692 12.21 -38.02 27.23
C GLU A 692 12.23 -37.02 28.41
N GLU A 693 13.22 -36.12 28.46
CA GLU A 693 13.36 -35.09 29.49
C GLU A 693 12.42 -33.88 29.26
N ASN A 694 12.32 -33.39 28.02
CA ASN A 694 11.61 -32.15 27.69
C ASN A 694 10.13 -32.40 27.36
N LEU A 695 9.83 -33.51 26.68
CA LEU A 695 8.51 -33.79 26.14
C LEU A 695 7.38 -33.80 27.20
N PRO A 696 7.55 -34.32 28.43
CA PRO A 696 6.53 -34.25 29.47
C PRO A 696 6.14 -32.81 29.83
N ARG A 697 7.13 -31.90 29.88
CA ARG A 697 6.89 -30.48 30.20
C ARG A 697 6.21 -29.77 29.04
N CYS A 698 6.65 -30.01 27.81
CA CYS A 698 6.06 -29.45 26.59
C CYS A 698 4.58 -29.84 26.46
N LEU A 699 4.28 -31.14 26.39
CA LEU A 699 2.91 -31.64 26.23
C LEU A 699 2.02 -31.32 27.44
N GLY A 700 2.59 -31.31 28.65
CA GLY A 700 1.90 -30.87 29.86
C GLY A 700 1.43 -29.42 29.78
N SER A 701 2.25 -28.53 29.21
CA SER A 701 1.93 -27.09 29.10
C SER A 701 0.72 -26.80 28.21
N VAL A 702 0.47 -27.65 27.20
CA VAL A 702 -0.64 -27.50 26.23
C VAL A 702 -1.71 -28.60 26.33
N ALA A 703 -1.66 -29.44 27.37
CA ALA A 703 -2.58 -30.55 27.55
C ALA A 703 -4.05 -30.10 27.52
N GLY A 704 -4.84 -30.69 26.62
CA GLY A 704 -6.27 -30.42 26.47
C GLY A 704 -6.65 -29.21 25.61
N LEU A 705 -5.68 -28.50 25.00
CA LEU A 705 -5.98 -27.33 24.15
C LEU A 705 -6.36 -27.68 22.71
N PHE A 706 -5.85 -28.80 22.19
CA PHE A 706 -5.97 -29.21 20.80
C PHE A 706 -6.93 -30.39 20.63
N ASP A 707 -7.61 -30.46 19.49
CA ASP A 707 -8.56 -31.54 19.18
C ASP A 707 -7.86 -32.88 18.93
N GLU A 708 -6.61 -32.84 18.50
CA GLU A 708 -5.73 -33.99 18.43
C GLU A 708 -4.26 -33.59 18.53
N VAL A 709 -3.42 -34.55 18.96
CA VAL A 709 -1.97 -34.41 19.00
C VAL A 709 -1.35 -35.46 18.08
N ILE A 710 -0.50 -35.02 17.17
CA ILE A 710 0.20 -35.84 16.19
C ILE A 710 1.69 -35.67 16.43
N VAL A 711 2.34 -36.79 16.70
CA VAL A 711 3.78 -36.85 16.93
C VAL A 711 4.38 -37.75 15.86
N VAL A 712 5.34 -37.23 15.11
CA VAL A 712 6.16 -38.02 14.21
C VAL A 712 7.51 -38.27 14.87
N ASP A 713 7.77 -39.54 15.16
CA ASP A 713 9.04 -39.99 15.74
C ASP A 713 10.05 -40.24 14.62
N THR A 714 11.23 -39.63 14.72
CA THR A 714 12.30 -39.76 13.72
C THR A 714 13.35 -40.81 14.07
N GLY A 715 13.03 -41.71 15.02
CA GLY A 715 13.89 -42.81 15.46
C GLY A 715 14.42 -42.67 16.88
N SER A 716 13.55 -42.34 17.84
CA SER A 716 13.92 -42.29 19.27
C SER A 716 14.34 -43.67 19.80
N ARG A 717 15.28 -43.67 20.75
CA ARG A 717 15.82 -44.85 21.44
C ARG A 717 15.51 -44.87 22.93
N ASP A 718 14.98 -43.77 23.45
CA ASP A 718 14.57 -43.57 24.83
C ASP A 718 13.05 -43.74 25.00
N ARG A 719 12.48 -43.23 26.10
CA ARG A 719 11.04 -43.36 26.39
C ARG A 719 10.16 -42.32 25.68
N THR A 720 10.69 -41.52 24.76
CA THR A 720 9.95 -40.44 24.06
C THR A 720 8.62 -40.90 23.47
N VAL A 721 8.62 -42.04 22.76
CA VAL A 721 7.40 -42.58 22.13
C VAL A 721 6.37 -43.06 23.16
N GLU A 722 6.82 -43.67 24.25
CA GLU A 722 5.97 -44.10 25.37
C GLU A 722 5.30 -42.87 26.02
N ILE A 723 6.09 -41.83 26.28
CA ILE A 723 5.63 -40.56 26.87
C ILE A 723 4.59 -39.90 25.96
N ALA A 724 4.89 -39.72 24.67
CA ALA A 724 3.95 -39.14 23.71
C ALA A 724 2.58 -39.85 23.71
N ARG A 725 2.58 -41.19 23.68
CA ARG A 725 1.35 -42.00 23.76
C ARG A 725 0.63 -41.82 25.10
N GLY A 726 1.36 -41.67 26.20
CA GLY A 726 0.80 -41.37 27.52
C GLY A 726 0.02 -40.06 27.58
N PHE A 727 0.37 -39.07 26.76
CA PHE A 727 -0.37 -37.80 26.59
C PHE A 727 -1.49 -37.88 25.55
N GLY A 728 -1.81 -39.07 25.04
CA GLY A 728 -2.87 -39.28 24.05
C GLY A 728 -2.48 -38.93 22.61
N ALA A 729 -1.18 -38.74 22.32
CA ALA A 729 -0.73 -38.46 20.97
C ALA A 729 -0.84 -39.66 20.04
N ARG A 730 -1.21 -39.39 18.78
CA ARG A 730 -1.11 -40.33 17.67
C ARG A 730 0.34 -40.30 17.17
N VAL A 731 1.12 -41.31 17.59
CA VAL A 731 2.54 -41.42 17.23
C VAL A 731 2.71 -42.19 15.94
N PHE A 732 3.54 -41.68 15.04
CA PHE A 732 3.86 -42.30 13.76
C PHE A 732 5.37 -42.32 13.52
N ASP A 733 5.87 -43.44 13.01
CA ASP A 733 7.28 -43.58 12.66
C ASP A 733 7.59 -42.89 11.31
N PHE A 734 8.72 -42.19 11.27
CA PHE A 734 9.31 -41.62 10.07
C PHE A 734 10.82 -41.87 10.08
N ALA A 735 11.34 -42.57 9.08
CA ALA A 735 12.78 -42.76 8.99
C ALA A 735 13.46 -41.40 8.75
N TRP A 736 14.44 -41.03 9.58
CA TRP A 736 15.19 -39.79 9.39
C TRP A 736 15.93 -39.82 8.03
N VAL A 737 15.61 -38.84 7.17
CA VAL A 737 16.15 -38.71 5.80
C VAL A 737 16.95 -37.43 5.61
N ASP A 738 17.47 -36.85 6.70
CA ASP A 738 18.23 -35.60 6.63
C ASP A 738 17.41 -34.40 6.11
N ASP A 739 16.09 -34.39 6.40
CA ASP A 739 15.17 -33.32 5.99
C ASP A 739 14.10 -33.10 7.08
N PHE A 740 14.19 -31.95 7.77
CA PHE A 740 13.22 -31.54 8.80
C PHE A 740 11.84 -31.22 8.20
N ALA A 741 11.79 -30.58 7.04
CA ALA A 741 10.54 -30.30 6.34
C ALA A 741 9.81 -31.59 5.95
N ALA A 742 10.52 -32.63 5.53
CA ALA A 742 9.93 -33.92 5.22
C ALA A 742 9.25 -34.54 6.46
N ALA A 743 9.91 -34.50 7.62
CA ALA A 743 9.34 -34.96 8.89
C ALA A 743 8.12 -34.11 9.31
N ARG A 744 8.20 -32.77 9.24
CA ARG A 744 7.06 -31.88 9.54
C ARG A 744 5.89 -32.09 8.58
N ASN A 745 6.17 -32.29 7.30
CA ASN A 745 5.15 -32.59 6.30
C ASN A 745 4.52 -33.97 6.52
N ALA A 746 5.26 -34.95 7.03
CA ALA A 746 4.71 -36.24 7.44
C ALA A 746 3.75 -36.07 8.63
N ALA A 747 4.06 -35.19 9.59
CA ALA A 747 3.16 -34.87 10.71
C ALA A 747 1.91 -34.14 10.20
N LEU A 748 2.08 -33.11 9.37
CA LEU A 748 1.00 -32.31 8.79
C LEU A 748 0.06 -33.18 7.93
N ALA A 749 0.57 -34.14 7.19
CA ALA A 749 -0.25 -35.07 6.38
C ALA A 749 -1.16 -35.99 7.22
N ARG A 750 -0.94 -36.10 8.53
CA ARG A 750 -1.79 -36.87 9.45
C ARG A 750 -2.80 -36.00 10.20
N ALA A 751 -2.70 -34.68 10.05
CA ALA A 751 -3.61 -33.70 10.62
C ALA A 751 -5.00 -33.82 9.99
N ARG A 752 -6.02 -33.78 10.84
CA ARG A 752 -7.44 -33.81 10.46
C ARG A 752 -8.17 -32.54 10.91
N GLY A 753 -7.49 -31.64 11.60
CA GLY A 753 -7.99 -30.32 11.94
C GLY A 753 -8.02 -29.40 10.73
N ASP A 754 -8.85 -28.36 10.81
CA ASP A 754 -8.90 -27.27 9.85
C ASP A 754 -7.63 -26.40 9.93
N TYR A 755 -6.98 -26.41 11.11
CA TYR A 755 -5.70 -25.77 11.39
C TYR A 755 -4.67 -26.77 11.92
N ALA A 756 -3.40 -26.46 11.67
CA ALA A 756 -2.27 -27.08 12.33
C ALA A 756 -1.56 -26.05 13.22
N PHE A 757 -1.22 -26.49 14.43
CA PHE A 757 -0.29 -25.80 15.32
C PHE A 757 0.98 -26.66 15.45
N TRP A 758 2.17 -26.06 15.52
CA TRP A 758 3.40 -26.84 15.73
C TRP A 758 4.21 -26.38 16.93
N LEU A 759 4.82 -27.36 17.60
CA LEU A 759 5.73 -27.20 18.73
C LEU A 759 6.95 -28.11 18.54
N ASP A 760 8.10 -27.62 18.95
CA ASP A 760 9.27 -28.47 19.21
C ASP A 760 9.17 -29.05 20.63
N ALA A 761 9.88 -30.14 20.90
CA ALA A 761 9.75 -30.88 22.17
C ALA A 761 10.27 -30.10 23.40
N ASP A 762 11.06 -29.06 23.17
CA ASP A 762 11.65 -28.14 24.15
C ASP A 762 10.89 -26.80 24.25
N ASP A 763 9.73 -26.68 23.59
CA ASP A 763 8.84 -25.53 23.74
C ASP A 763 7.89 -25.68 24.95
N VAL A 764 7.69 -24.59 25.68
CA VAL A 764 6.79 -24.51 26.84
C VAL A 764 5.89 -23.29 26.73
N VAL A 765 4.58 -23.48 26.89
CA VAL A 765 3.62 -22.38 27.01
C VAL A 765 3.37 -22.09 28.48
N GLU A 766 3.86 -20.94 28.96
CA GLU A 766 3.69 -20.53 30.36
C GLU A 766 2.21 -20.29 30.72
N PRO A 767 1.81 -20.41 31.99
CA PRO A 767 0.40 -20.35 32.39
C PRO A 767 -0.39 -19.13 31.87
N ASP A 768 0.23 -17.94 31.88
CA ASP A 768 -0.40 -16.71 31.39
C ASP A 768 -0.60 -16.71 29.86
N GLU A 769 0.35 -17.30 29.14
CA GLU A 769 0.33 -17.44 27.68
C GLU A 769 -0.63 -18.55 27.24
N ARG A 770 -0.80 -19.59 28.06
CA ARG A 770 -1.74 -20.69 27.83
C ARG A 770 -3.17 -20.17 27.68
N ALA A 771 -3.57 -19.23 28.54
CA ALA A 771 -4.89 -18.62 28.48
C ALA A 771 -5.10 -17.78 27.20
N LYS A 772 -4.05 -17.14 26.69
CA LYS A 772 -4.10 -16.41 25.41
C LYS A 772 -4.22 -17.38 24.23
N LEU A 773 -3.42 -18.45 24.23
CA LEU A 773 -3.50 -19.49 23.21
C LEU A 773 -4.89 -20.13 23.17
N GLU A 774 -5.47 -20.47 24.32
CA GLU A 774 -6.82 -21.03 24.38
C GLU A 774 -7.87 -20.08 23.77
N ARG A 775 -7.79 -18.78 24.07
CA ARG A 775 -8.67 -17.77 23.44
C ARG A 775 -8.47 -17.67 21.94
N LEU A 776 -7.21 -17.68 21.48
CA LEU A 776 -6.88 -17.65 20.06
C LEU A 776 -7.49 -18.85 19.34
N LEU A 777 -7.25 -20.07 19.85
CA LEU A 777 -7.79 -21.31 19.28
C LEU A 777 -9.33 -21.31 19.27
N ALA A 778 -9.96 -20.79 20.33
CA ALA A 778 -11.42 -20.67 20.40
C ALA A 778 -12.02 -19.64 19.41
N SER A 779 -11.23 -18.68 18.95
CA SER A 779 -11.65 -17.64 18.01
C SER A 779 -11.49 -18.00 16.54
N LEU A 780 -10.89 -19.16 16.23
CA LEU A 780 -10.57 -19.53 14.86
C LEU A 780 -11.83 -19.81 14.03
N PRO A 781 -11.97 -19.17 12.85
CA PRO A 781 -13.10 -19.44 11.97
C PRO A 781 -12.93 -20.81 11.29
N ALA A 782 -14.03 -21.56 11.19
CA ALA A 782 -14.06 -22.81 10.42
C ALA A 782 -14.11 -22.56 8.90
N GLU A 783 -14.72 -21.44 8.48
CA GLU A 783 -14.89 -21.10 7.06
C GLU A 783 -13.55 -20.72 6.40
N GLU A 784 -13.20 -21.42 5.31
CA GLU A 784 -11.90 -21.28 4.62
C GLU A 784 -11.60 -19.84 4.19
N SER A 785 -12.61 -19.07 3.76
CA SER A 785 -12.46 -17.68 3.32
C SER A 785 -12.06 -16.70 4.42
N GLU A 786 -12.25 -17.08 5.70
CA GLU A 786 -11.96 -16.23 6.86
C GLU A 786 -10.70 -16.65 7.63
N GLN A 787 -10.14 -17.82 7.29
CA GLN A 787 -8.97 -18.35 7.98
C GLN A 787 -7.71 -17.51 7.75
N ALA A 788 -6.84 -17.49 8.75
CA ALA A 788 -5.57 -16.78 8.72
C ALA A 788 -4.47 -17.61 9.38
N ALA A 789 -3.22 -17.42 8.98
CA ALA A 789 -2.07 -17.90 9.72
C ALA A 789 -1.69 -16.90 10.82
N TYR A 790 -1.14 -17.38 11.92
CA TYR A 790 -0.77 -16.55 13.07
C TYR A 790 0.71 -16.70 13.42
N VAL A 791 1.36 -15.55 13.53
CA VAL A 791 2.70 -15.40 14.07
C VAL A 791 2.62 -15.47 15.59
N VAL A 792 3.44 -16.34 16.18
CA VAL A 792 3.55 -16.59 17.61
C VAL A 792 4.99 -16.31 18.03
N ARG A 793 5.13 -15.57 19.12
CA ARG A 793 6.42 -15.15 19.65
C ARG A 793 7.13 -16.33 20.30
N CYS A 794 8.42 -16.48 20.09
CA CYS A 794 9.24 -17.51 20.72
C CYS A 794 10.36 -16.86 21.55
N ALA A 795 10.29 -16.93 22.88
CA ALA A 795 11.29 -16.39 23.79
C ALA A 795 12.32 -17.45 24.16
N CYS A 796 13.58 -17.25 23.78
CA CYS A 796 14.69 -18.12 24.16
C CYS A 796 15.27 -17.71 25.51
N ASP A 797 15.60 -18.68 26.37
CA ASP A 797 16.26 -18.40 27.65
C ASP A 797 17.68 -17.81 27.44
N PRO A 798 18.12 -16.85 28.28
CA PRO A 798 19.46 -16.27 28.20
C PRO A 798 20.55 -17.30 28.56
N GLU A 799 21.76 -17.13 27.99
CA GLU A 799 22.90 -18.00 28.31
C GLU A 799 23.30 -17.89 29.80
N PRO A 800 23.84 -18.96 30.41
CA PRO A 800 24.13 -19.02 31.85
C PRO A 800 25.11 -17.95 32.37
N ASP A 801 25.86 -17.30 31.49
CA ASP A 801 26.85 -16.27 31.81
C ASP A 801 26.29 -14.84 31.78
N GLY A 802 24.99 -14.67 31.50
CA GLY A 802 24.33 -13.37 31.42
C GLY A 802 24.77 -12.51 30.23
N ARG A 803 25.55 -13.06 29.28
CA ARG A 803 26.06 -12.31 28.11
C ARG A 803 25.14 -12.39 26.89
N GLY A 804 24.07 -13.19 26.95
CA GLY A 804 23.05 -13.28 25.92
C GLY A 804 21.80 -12.48 26.27
N GLY A 805 21.40 -11.52 25.43
CA GLY A 805 20.09 -10.88 25.53
C GLY A 805 18.94 -11.87 25.26
N ASN A 806 17.76 -11.62 25.81
CA ASN A 806 16.53 -12.37 25.49
C ASN A 806 16.28 -12.30 23.97
N THR A 807 16.61 -13.38 23.26
CA THR A 807 16.34 -13.46 21.82
C THR A 807 14.90 -13.90 21.65
N VAL A 808 14.11 -13.06 21.00
CA VAL A 808 12.73 -13.36 20.64
C VAL A 808 12.65 -13.58 19.13
N VAL A 809 12.24 -14.77 18.70
CA VAL A 809 12.04 -15.11 17.29
C VAL A 809 10.56 -15.31 17.02
N ASP A 810 10.06 -14.74 15.92
CA ASP A 810 8.65 -14.82 15.55
C ASP A 810 8.46 -15.93 14.50
N HIS A 811 7.61 -16.92 14.82
CA HIS A 811 7.33 -18.05 13.93
C HIS A 811 5.84 -18.10 13.59
N ILE A 812 5.52 -18.43 12.34
CA ILE A 812 4.15 -18.84 11.99
C ILE A 812 3.93 -20.23 12.60
N ARG A 813 3.31 -20.28 13.78
CA ARG A 813 3.08 -21.52 14.53
C ARG A 813 1.69 -22.10 14.32
N LEU A 814 0.71 -21.27 13.96
CA LEU A 814 -0.67 -21.67 13.72
C LEU A 814 -1.07 -21.31 12.29
N PHE A 815 -1.52 -22.27 11.51
CA PHE A 815 -1.92 -22.00 10.13
C PHE A 815 -2.99 -23.00 9.62
N PRO A 816 -3.75 -22.63 8.58
CA PRO A 816 -4.74 -23.52 7.97
C PRO A 816 -4.08 -24.77 7.37
N ALA A 817 -4.61 -25.94 7.70
CA ALA A 817 -4.15 -27.22 7.17
C ALA A 817 -4.82 -27.48 5.81
N ARG A 818 -4.30 -26.84 4.74
CA ARG A 818 -4.85 -26.93 3.38
C ARG A 818 -3.98 -27.78 2.45
N GLU A 819 -4.60 -28.27 1.39
CA GLU A 819 -3.88 -28.87 0.28
C GLU A 819 -2.92 -27.85 -0.34
N GLY A 820 -1.65 -28.23 -0.50
CA GLY A 820 -0.59 -27.36 -1.02
C GLY A 820 0.14 -26.49 0.03
N VAL A 821 -0.36 -26.38 1.26
CA VAL A 821 0.36 -25.74 2.38
C VAL A 821 1.33 -26.76 2.97
N ARG A 822 2.60 -26.69 2.57
CA ARG A 822 3.67 -27.62 2.98
C ARG A 822 4.94 -26.88 3.34
N TRP A 823 5.68 -27.45 4.28
CA TRP A 823 7.02 -27.01 4.66
C TRP A 823 8.00 -27.21 3.51
N THR A 824 8.88 -26.25 3.30
CA THR A 824 9.98 -26.28 2.32
C THR A 824 11.31 -25.98 2.99
N TYR A 825 12.43 -26.36 2.36
CA TYR A 825 13.80 -26.32 2.89
C TYR A 825 14.09 -27.39 3.96
N ALA A 826 15.20 -28.11 3.81
CA ALA A 826 15.51 -29.26 4.66
C ALA A 826 15.98 -28.86 6.07
N VAL A 827 16.50 -27.64 6.22
CA VAL A 827 16.90 -27.00 7.49
C VAL A 827 16.34 -25.58 7.51
N HIS A 828 15.94 -25.08 8.69
CA HIS A 828 15.25 -23.80 8.85
C HIS A 828 13.99 -23.72 8.00
N GLU A 829 13.22 -24.81 8.01
CA GLU A 829 12.05 -25.06 7.20
C GLU A 829 11.04 -23.90 7.24
N GLN A 830 10.48 -23.58 6.07
CA GLN A 830 9.60 -22.42 5.87
C GLN A 830 8.20 -22.86 5.43
N ILE A 831 7.17 -22.26 6.05
CA ILE A 831 5.76 -22.46 5.67
C ILE A 831 5.17 -21.26 4.92
N LEU A 832 5.74 -20.05 5.13
CA LEU A 832 5.24 -18.80 4.56
C LEU A 832 5.15 -18.81 3.02
N PRO A 833 6.12 -19.34 2.25
CA PRO A 833 6.00 -19.39 0.80
C PRO A 833 4.75 -20.15 0.34
N ALA A 834 4.40 -21.25 1.02
CA ALA A 834 3.21 -22.03 0.71
C ALA A 834 1.92 -21.29 1.09
N LEU A 835 1.90 -20.60 2.24
CA LEU A 835 0.78 -19.76 2.67
C LEU A 835 0.52 -18.60 1.71
N ARG A 836 1.58 -17.95 1.22
CA ARG A 836 1.47 -16.88 0.22
C ARG A 836 0.86 -17.37 -1.09
N ARG A 837 1.30 -18.53 -1.59
CA ARG A 837 0.70 -19.17 -2.79
C ARG A 837 -0.77 -19.52 -2.59
N ALA A 838 -1.13 -19.94 -1.38
CA ALA A 838 -2.51 -20.24 -1.00
C ALA A 838 -3.35 -18.98 -0.66
N VAL A 839 -2.75 -17.77 -0.76
CA VAL A 839 -3.40 -16.49 -0.44
C VAL A 839 -3.98 -16.46 0.98
N VAL A 840 -3.26 -17.08 1.93
CA VAL A 840 -3.65 -17.09 3.34
C VAL A 840 -3.13 -15.81 4.01
N PRO A 841 -3.99 -14.96 4.60
CA PRO A 841 -3.54 -13.79 5.33
C PRO A 841 -2.76 -14.20 6.58
N VAL A 842 -1.70 -13.47 6.91
CA VAL A 842 -0.90 -13.67 8.11
C VAL A 842 -1.24 -12.58 9.13
N ARG A 843 -1.47 -12.97 10.37
CA ARG A 843 -1.81 -12.08 11.50
C ARG A 843 -0.82 -12.27 12.63
N TRP A 844 -0.66 -11.23 13.44
CA TRP A 844 0.11 -11.31 14.68
C TRP A 844 -0.78 -11.80 15.83
N SER A 845 -0.20 -12.57 16.74
CA SER A 845 -0.82 -12.94 18.01
C SER A 845 -0.05 -12.36 19.19
N ASP A 846 -0.71 -12.22 20.33
CA ASP A 846 -0.12 -11.81 21.61
C ASP A 846 0.43 -13.00 22.44
N VAL A 847 0.46 -14.19 21.82
CA VAL A 847 0.90 -15.46 22.43
C VAL A 847 2.42 -15.57 22.33
N THR A 848 3.04 -15.96 23.45
CA THR A 848 4.47 -16.27 23.54
C THR A 848 4.67 -17.73 23.95
N VAL A 849 5.59 -18.40 23.27
CA VAL A 849 6.12 -19.73 23.58
C VAL A 849 7.54 -19.56 24.10
N ARG A 850 7.90 -20.19 25.21
CA ARG A 850 9.27 -20.18 25.72
C ARG A 850 10.02 -21.39 25.18
N HIS A 851 11.20 -21.19 24.60
CA HIS A 851 12.03 -22.25 24.06
C HIS A 851 13.26 -22.47 24.96
N THR A 852 13.32 -23.64 25.61
CA THR A 852 14.43 -24.00 26.48
C THR A 852 15.54 -24.64 25.65
N GLY A 853 16.32 -23.83 24.94
CA GLY A 853 17.41 -24.32 24.10
C GLY A 853 18.55 -24.97 24.92
N TYR A 854 19.23 -25.94 24.31
CA TYR A 854 20.41 -26.61 24.87
C TYR A 854 21.58 -25.63 25.05
N SER A 855 22.14 -25.58 26.26
CA SER A 855 23.30 -24.75 26.64
C SER A 855 24.65 -25.49 26.58
N ASP A 856 24.70 -26.69 25.99
CA ASP A 856 25.94 -27.48 25.84
C ASP A 856 26.67 -27.13 24.51
N PRO A 857 27.90 -26.58 24.56
CA PRO A 857 28.72 -26.30 23.39
C PRO A 857 29.01 -27.50 22.49
N ALA A 858 29.15 -28.71 23.04
CA ALA A 858 29.44 -29.92 22.27
C ALA A 858 28.23 -30.43 21.48
N LEU A 859 27.01 -30.19 21.98
CA LEU A 859 25.77 -30.43 21.25
C LEU A 859 25.57 -29.39 20.14
N ARG A 860 25.89 -28.11 20.41
CA ARG A 860 25.83 -27.03 19.42
C ARG A 860 26.75 -27.28 18.22
N GLY A 861 27.98 -27.73 18.45
CA GLY A 861 28.92 -28.08 17.38
C GLY A 861 28.40 -29.19 16.46
N ARG A 862 27.89 -30.29 17.05
CA ARG A 862 27.30 -31.41 16.30
C ARG A 862 26.07 -31.00 15.50
N LYS A 863 25.23 -30.10 16.03
CA LYS A 863 24.08 -29.53 15.33
C LYS A 863 24.52 -28.75 14.09
N LEU A 864 25.48 -27.84 14.24
CA LEU A 864 26.00 -27.05 13.12
C LEU A 864 26.64 -27.93 12.04
N GLU A 865 27.35 -29.00 12.41
CA GLU A 865 27.90 -29.98 11.45
C GLU A 865 26.82 -30.71 10.66
N ARG A 866 25.79 -31.21 11.34
CA ARG A 866 24.64 -31.84 10.67
C ARG A 866 23.95 -30.86 9.72
N ASP A 867 23.61 -29.67 10.21
CA ASP A 867 22.84 -28.69 9.44
C ASP A 867 23.63 -28.20 8.23
N ALA A 868 24.95 -27.99 8.38
CA ALA A 868 25.83 -27.66 7.25
C ALA A 868 25.82 -28.76 6.17
N ARG A 869 25.97 -30.03 6.57
CA ARG A 869 25.96 -31.16 5.62
C ARG A 869 24.65 -31.24 4.84
N ILE A 870 23.52 -31.03 5.52
CA ILE A 870 22.19 -31.04 4.88
C ILE A 870 22.07 -29.89 3.89
N LEU A 871 22.43 -28.67 4.32
CA LEU A 871 22.36 -27.49 3.47
C LEU A 871 23.36 -27.55 2.30
N GLU A 872 24.52 -28.17 2.45
CA GLU A 872 25.47 -28.41 1.36
C GLU A 872 24.90 -29.35 0.30
N ALA A 873 24.19 -30.41 0.73
CA ALA A 873 23.47 -31.28 -0.19
C ALA A 873 22.33 -30.53 -0.90
N GLU A 874 21.53 -29.74 -0.18
CA GLU A 874 20.46 -28.93 -0.77
C GLU A 874 21.01 -27.85 -1.71
N LEU A 875 22.18 -27.25 -1.41
CA LEU A 875 22.87 -26.32 -2.30
C LEU A 875 23.37 -27.01 -3.57
N ALA A 876 23.81 -28.27 -3.51
CA ALA A 876 24.20 -29.02 -4.70
C ALA A 876 23.01 -29.25 -5.65
N GLU A 877 21.81 -29.44 -5.10
CA GLU A 877 20.56 -29.53 -5.87
C GLU A 877 20.06 -28.16 -6.35
N ARG A 878 20.33 -27.10 -5.57
CA ARG A 878 19.89 -25.71 -5.86
C ARG A 878 21.05 -24.70 -5.73
N PRO A 879 22.01 -24.66 -6.69
CA PRO A 879 23.28 -23.94 -6.54
C PRO A 879 23.22 -22.42 -6.36
N GLY A 880 22.05 -21.81 -6.58
CA GLY A 880 21.82 -20.37 -6.49
C GLY A 880 20.70 -19.98 -5.53
N ASP A 881 20.16 -20.91 -4.73
CA ASP A 881 19.06 -20.60 -3.82
C ASP A 881 19.52 -19.62 -2.72
N PRO A 882 18.95 -18.39 -2.65
CA PRO A 882 19.42 -17.37 -1.73
C PRO A 882 19.25 -17.75 -0.25
N PHE A 883 18.19 -18.49 0.08
CA PHE A 883 17.88 -18.88 1.46
C PHE A 883 18.84 -19.98 1.94
N VAL A 884 19.15 -20.96 1.10
CA VAL A 884 20.16 -21.99 1.40
C VAL A 884 21.54 -21.36 1.58
N LEU A 885 21.92 -20.45 0.67
CA LEU A 885 23.20 -19.72 0.74
C LEU A 885 23.29 -18.85 2.01
N PHE A 886 22.20 -18.18 2.40
CA PHE A 886 22.13 -17.38 3.62
C PHE A 886 22.35 -18.22 4.88
N ASN A 887 21.69 -19.39 4.96
CA ASN A 887 21.82 -20.27 6.13
C ASN A 887 23.23 -20.89 6.22
N LEU A 888 23.81 -21.33 5.10
CA LEU A 888 25.22 -21.77 5.07
C LEU A 888 26.18 -20.64 5.45
N GLY A 889 25.94 -19.44 4.94
CA GLY A 889 26.72 -18.25 5.29
C GLY A 889 26.62 -17.91 6.78
N SER A 890 25.44 -18.06 7.37
CA SER A 890 25.22 -17.86 8.81
C SER A 890 25.95 -18.91 9.66
N ILE A 891 25.94 -20.18 9.25
CA ILE A 891 26.74 -21.23 9.89
C ILE A 891 28.25 -20.91 9.79
N ALA A 892 28.72 -20.45 8.64
CA ALA A 892 30.11 -20.05 8.45
C ALA A 892 30.49 -18.85 9.34
N VAL A 893 29.58 -17.87 9.55
CA VAL A 893 29.74 -16.79 10.54
C VAL A 893 29.87 -17.34 11.96
N GLU A 894 29.03 -18.31 12.35
CA GLU A 894 29.11 -18.93 13.67
C GLU A 894 30.42 -19.69 13.89
N ARG A 895 30.92 -20.36 12.84
CA ARG A 895 32.23 -21.03 12.83
C ARG A 895 33.41 -20.09 12.69
N GLN A 896 33.16 -18.78 12.52
CA GLN A 896 34.18 -17.75 12.27
C GLN A 896 35.01 -17.99 10.99
N ASP A 897 34.47 -18.72 10.02
CA ASP A 897 35.06 -18.84 8.69
C ASP A 897 34.63 -17.64 7.82
N TRP A 898 35.24 -16.49 8.12
CA TRP A 898 34.87 -15.20 7.53
C TRP A 898 34.98 -15.15 6.00
N PRO A 899 36.04 -15.71 5.35
CA PRO A 899 36.12 -15.74 3.89
C PRO A 899 34.97 -16.53 3.26
N ARG A 900 34.69 -17.73 3.78
CA ARG A 900 33.61 -18.58 3.25
C ARG A 900 32.24 -17.96 3.51
N ALA A 901 32.04 -17.40 4.70
CA ALA A 901 30.82 -16.69 5.04
C ALA A 901 30.58 -15.52 4.08
N LEU A 902 31.59 -14.69 3.83
CA LEU A 902 31.47 -13.55 2.93
C LEU A 902 31.10 -13.99 1.51
N GLU A 903 31.76 -15.02 0.97
CA GLU A 903 31.45 -15.58 -0.36
C GLU A 903 29.98 -16.03 -0.45
N LEU A 904 29.52 -16.84 0.51
CA LEU A 904 28.17 -17.38 0.54
C LEU A 904 27.11 -16.29 0.70
N LEU A 905 27.33 -15.36 1.63
CA LEU A 905 26.40 -14.26 1.91
C LEU A 905 26.34 -13.27 0.74
N GLN A 906 27.44 -13.00 0.04
CA GLN A 906 27.42 -12.17 -1.17
C GLN A 906 26.63 -12.83 -2.30
N ARG A 907 26.84 -14.13 -2.53
CA ARG A 907 26.05 -14.89 -3.51
C ARG A 907 24.57 -14.90 -3.14
N SER A 908 24.25 -15.08 -1.86
CA SER A 908 22.88 -14.98 -1.34
C SER A 908 22.29 -13.60 -1.60
N LEU A 909 23.01 -12.52 -1.28
CA LEU A 909 22.57 -11.14 -1.52
C LEU A 909 22.34 -10.86 -3.01
N SER A 910 23.22 -11.33 -3.89
CA SER A 910 23.04 -11.16 -5.35
C SER A 910 21.80 -11.86 -5.90
N GLY A 911 21.30 -12.90 -5.20
CA GLY A 911 20.07 -13.60 -5.54
C GLY A 911 18.84 -13.16 -4.75
N SER A 912 18.98 -12.25 -3.77
CA SER A 912 17.88 -11.82 -2.88
C SER A 912 17.28 -10.48 -3.31
N ALA A 913 15.97 -10.31 -3.13
CA ALA A 913 15.29 -9.02 -3.26
C ALA A 913 15.27 -8.27 -1.90
N PRO A 914 15.23 -6.92 -1.86
CA PRO A 914 15.09 -6.13 -0.63
C PRO A 914 13.85 -6.46 0.20
N SER A 915 12.80 -6.98 -0.45
CA SER A 915 11.57 -7.43 0.21
C SER A 915 11.69 -8.83 0.83
N ASP A 916 12.76 -9.57 0.54
CA ASP A 916 13.03 -10.85 1.18
C ASP A 916 13.43 -10.66 2.64
N SER A 917 12.94 -11.55 3.50
CA SER A 917 13.13 -11.47 4.95
C SER A 917 14.61 -11.54 5.36
N ILE A 918 15.46 -12.15 4.53
CA ILE A 918 16.90 -12.34 4.81
C ILE A 918 17.75 -11.13 4.41
N THR A 919 17.29 -10.27 3.50
CA THR A 919 18.12 -9.23 2.87
C THR A 919 18.65 -8.19 3.84
N ARG A 920 17.80 -7.73 4.76
CA ARG A 920 18.23 -6.85 5.86
C ARG A 920 19.37 -7.46 6.68
N LYS A 921 19.29 -8.75 6.99
CA LYS A 921 20.30 -9.47 7.79
C LYS A 921 21.58 -9.75 6.98
N LEU A 922 21.46 -10.00 5.68
CA LEU A 922 22.59 -10.19 4.77
C LEU A 922 23.56 -9.01 4.80
N PHE A 923 23.06 -7.77 4.69
CA PHE A 923 23.90 -6.58 4.79
C PHE A 923 24.67 -6.51 6.12
N ALA A 924 23.99 -6.80 7.23
CA ALA A 924 24.61 -6.80 8.55
C ALA A 924 25.71 -7.88 8.68
N LEU A 925 25.46 -9.10 8.19
CA LEU A 925 26.44 -10.19 8.24
C LEU A 925 27.61 -9.97 7.27
N ILE A 926 27.37 -9.42 6.08
CA ILE A 926 28.43 -9.05 5.12
C ILE A 926 29.32 -7.97 5.72
N ALA A 927 28.72 -6.93 6.30
CA ALA A 927 29.47 -5.88 7.01
C ALA A 927 30.31 -6.49 8.14
N ARG A 928 29.75 -7.41 8.92
CA ARG A 928 30.48 -8.16 9.97
C ARG A 928 31.67 -8.92 9.40
N CYS A 929 31.48 -9.70 8.33
CA CYS A 929 32.56 -10.48 7.73
C CYS A 929 33.69 -9.57 7.24
N ARG A 930 33.35 -8.47 6.58
CA ARG A 930 34.33 -7.46 6.12
C ARG A 930 35.08 -6.80 7.28
N GLN A 931 34.40 -6.49 8.38
CA GLN A 931 35.03 -6.00 9.61
C GLN A 931 36.04 -7.01 10.17
N MET A 932 35.65 -8.27 10.29
CA MET A 932 36.52 -9.33 10.82
C MET A 932 37.72 -9.63 9.92
N LEU A 933 37.59 -9.39 8.62
CA LEU A 933 38.68 -9.48 7.64
C LEU A 933 39.55 -8.20 7.57
N GLY A 934 39.22 -7.16 8.34
CA GLY A 934 39.94 -5.89 8.35
C GLY A 934 39.61 -4.92 7.20
N ASP A 935 38.62 -5.24 6.36
CA ASP A 935 38.18 -4.39 5.25
C ASP A 935 37.08 -3.43 5.70
N LEU A 936 37.47 -2.46 6.52
CA LEU A 936 36.55 -1.47 7.09
C LEU A 936 35.86 -0.58 6.04
N PRO A 937 36.53 -0.10 4.96
CA PRO A 937 35.85 0.68 3.93
C PRO A 937 34.71 -0.08 3.26
N ARG A 938 34.92 -1.36 2.91
CA ARG A 938 33.85 -2.16 2.32
C ARG A 938 32.80 -2.55 3.35
N ALA A 939 33.13 -2.65 4.64
CA ALA A 939 32.13 -2.85 5.68
C ALA A 939 31.18 -1.64 5.79
N ILE A 940 31.72 -0.42 5.79
CA ILE A 940 30.94 0.82 5.77
C ILE A 940 30.05 0.87 4.52
N ALA A 941 30.60 0.55 3.34
CA ALA A 941 29.82 0.51 2.11
C ALA A 941 28.65 -0.48 2.16
N ALA A 942 28.84 -1.68 2.74
CA ALA A 942 27.76 -2.64 2.92
C ALA A 942 26.68 -2.12 3.89
N CYS A 943 27.08 -1.41 4.95
CA CYS A 943 26.12 -0.74 5.83
C CYS A 943 25.37 0.39 5.12
N ASP A 944 26.04 1.22 4.33
CA ASP A 944 25.42 2.33 3.59
C ASP A 944 24.42 1.83 2.54
N GLU A 945 24.77 0.76 1.83
CA GLU A 945 23.88 0.10 0.90
C GLU A 945 22.65 -0.45 1.63
N GLY A 946 22.85 -1.20 2.72
CA GLY A 946 21.74 -1.69 3.53
C GLY A 946 20.86 -0.56 4.11
N LEU A 947 21.46 0.53 4.60
CA LEU A 947 20.74 1.70 5.12
C LEU A 947 20.00 2.49 4.03
N SER A 948 20.38 2.34 2.76
CA SER A 948 19.60 2.93 1.66
C SER A 948 18.23 2.25 1.49
N PHE A 949 18.15 0.96 1.83
CA PHE A 949 16.90 0.19 1.85
C PHE A 949 16.21 0.24 3.21
N PHE A 950 16.99 0.29 4.30
CA PHE A 950 16.50 0.25 5.69
C PHE A 950 17.06 1.42 6.51
N PRO A 951 16.60 2.67 6.29
CA PRO A 951 17.24 3.88 6.82
C PRO A 951 17.43 3.91 8.34
N ASP A 952 16.55 3.26 9.09
CA ASP A 952 16.53 3.25 10.55
C ASP A 952 16.87 1.87 11.15
N ASP A 953 17.58 1.00 10.42
CA ASP A 953 18.03 -0.28 10.97
C ASP A 953 19.17 -0.07 11.98
N ALA A 954 18.90 -0.40 13.24
CA ALA A 954 19.83 -0.20 14.34
C ALA A 954 21.06 -1.11 14.25
N GLU A 955 20.96 -2.32 13.71
CA GLU A 955 22.09 -3.24 13.58
C GLU A 955 23.09 -2.73 12.52
N LEU A 956 22.58 -2.24 11.39
CA LEU A 956 23.41 -1.64 10.34
C LEU A 956 24.08 -0.35 10.83
N LEU A 957 23.34 0.53 11.52
CA LEU A 957 23.92 1.73 12.15
C LEU A 957 25.01 1.37 13.16
N PHE A 958 24.77 0.34 13.98
CA PHE A 958 25.71 -0.09 15.00
C PHE A 958 27.01 -0.62 14.37
N ARG A 959 26.88 -1.48 13.35
CA ARG A 959 28.04 -2.00 12.61
C ARG A 959 28.79 -0.89 11.89
N LYS A 960 28.08 0.04 11.26
CA LYS A 960 28.68 1.22 10.61
C LYS A 960 29.49 2.04 11.61
N ALA A 961 28.95 2.26 12.81
CA ALA A 961 29.63 2.98 13.88
C ALA A 961 30.94 2.29 14.30
N VAL A 962 30.90 0.97 14.52
CA VAL A 962 32.09 0.17 14.84
C VAL A 962 33.14 0.26 13.73
N ALA A 963 32.73 0.18 12.46
CA ALA A 963 33.65 0.30 11.32
C ALA A 963 34.27 1.70 11.20
N HIS A 964 33.50 2.77 11.42
CA HIS A 964 34.03 4.14 11.45
C HIS A 964 35.05 4.34 12.56
N ARG A 965 34.76 3.84 13.78
CA ARG A 965 35.72 3.93 14.90
C ARG A 965 37.02 3.20 14.57
N GLY A 966 36.93 1.97 14.05
CA GLY A 966 38.11 1.20 13.61
C GLY A 966 38.89 1.86 12.47
N SER A 967 38.24 2.68 11.64
CA SER A 967 38.85 3.42 10.53
C SER A 967 39.46 4.76 10.95
N GLY A 968 39.40 5.11 12.24
CA GLY A 968 39.91 6.38 12.76
C GLY A 968 38.95 7.58 12.62
N ASP A 969 37.65 7.34 12.42
CA ASP A 969 36.61 8.38 12.38
C ASP A 969 35.64 8.28 13.58
N PRO A 970 36.07 8.71 14.79
CA PRO A 970 35.25 8.63 15.99
C PRO A 970 34.01 9.55 15.93
N ARG A 971 34.02 10.59 15.09
CA ARG A 971 32.88 11.51 14.94
C ARG A 971 31.73 10.84 14.19
N ALA A 972 32.02 10.16 13.08
CA ALA A 972 31.01 9.40 12.35
C ALA A 972 30.47 8.21 13.16
N ALA A 973 31.33 7.58 13.98
CA ALA A 973 30.93 6.53 14.91
C ALA A 973 29.92 7.05 15.95
N GLU A 974 30.26 8.15 16.63
CA GLU A 974 29.39 8.78 17.62
C GLU A 974 28.04 9.22 17.02
N ALA A 975 28.05 9.80 15.82
CA ALA A 975 26.82 10.21 15.14
C ALA A 975 25.87 9.02 14.89
N SER A 976 26.43 7.88 14.49
CA SER A 976 25.66 6.65 14.24
C SER A 976 25.10 6.06 15.54
N TRP A 977 25.90 6.01 16.62
CA TRP A 977 25.43 5.54 17.94
C TRP A 977 24.38 6.45 18.56
N ARG A 978 24.55 7.78 18.50
CA ARG A 978 23.52 8.71 18.97
C ARG A 978 22.22 8.58 18.18
N ARG A 979 22.30 8.33 16.87
CA ARG A 979 21.12 8.08 16.06
C ARG A 979 20.35 6.87 16.58
N ILE A 980 21.03 5.77 16.92
CA ILE A 980 20.39 4.55 17.46
C ILE A 980 19.60 4.85 18.74
N LEU A 981 20.15 5.64 19.67
CA LEU A 981 19.46 6.00 20.91
C LEU A 981 18.19 6.87 20.68
N GLY A 982 18.06 7.49 19.51
CA GLY A 982 16.87 8.24 19.10
C GLY A 982 15.83 7.41 18.34
N LEU A 983 16.12 6.15 18.01
CA LEU A 983 15.20 5.29 17.27
C LEU A 983 14.11 4.72 18.18
N ARG A 984 12.88 4.64 17.67
CA ARG A 984 11.83 3.86 18.34
C ARG A 984 12.18 2.38 18.22
N ARG A 985 12.20 1.69 19.35
CA ARG A 985 12.34 0.24 19.39
C ARG A 985 11.12 -0.38 18.68
N PRO A 986 11.31 -1.22 17.65
CA PRO A 986 10.19 -1.88 16.97
C PRO A 986 9.34 -2.69 17.95
N GLU A 987 8.00 -2.61 17.86
CA GLU A 987 7.08 -3.47 18.63
C GLU A 987 7.00 -4.90 18.06
N GLU A 988 7.33 -5.05 16.78
CA GLU A 988 7.48 -6.29 16.01
C GLU A 988 8.97 -6.61 15.89
N PHE A 989 9.42 -7.85 16.18
CA PHE A 989 10.85 -8.11 16.26
C PHE A 989 11.51 -8.39 14.91
N ALA A 990 12.61 -7.68 14.69
CA ALA A 990 13.67 -8.03 13.77
C ALA A 990 14.72 -8.86 14.53
N SER A 991 15.34 -9.87 13.89
CA SER A 991 16.47 -10.66 14.44
C SER A 991 17.69 -9.76 14.72
N VAL A 992 17.63 -9.00 15.82
CA VAL A 992 18.55 -7.93 16.22
C VAL A 992 18.69 -8.01 17.74
N ASP A 993 19.93 -7.90 18.22
CA ASP A 993 20.24 -7.84 19.64
C ASP A 993 19.62 -6.58 20.26
N GLN A 994 18.73 -6.80 21.22
CA GLN A 994 18.00 -5.74 21.88
C GLN A 994 18.91 -4.78 22.64
N GLY A 995 20.09 -5.22 23.08
CA GLY A 995 21.09 -4.36 23.70
C GLY A 995 21.59 -3.22 22.82
N ILE A 996 21.45 -3.33 21.48
CA ILE A 996 21.87 -2.28 20.54
C ILE A 996 21.10 -0.98 20.78
N TYR A 997 19.82 -1.04 21.12
CA TYR A 997 19.00 0.14 21.39
C TYR A 997 19.33 0.83 22.73
N GLY A 998 20.22 0.25 23.54
CA GLY A 998 20.54 0.74 24.88
C GLY A 998 22.00 0.43 25.24
N HIS A 999 22.20 -0.46 26.21
CA HIS A 999 23.47 -0.68 26.90
C HIS A 999 24.67 -0.94 25.98
N LEU A 1000 24.52 -1.66 24.86
CA LEU A 1000 25.64 -1.89 23.92
C LEU A 1000 26.07 -0.61 23.20
N THR A 1001 25.12 0.24 22.83
CA THR A 1001 25.42 1.54 22.21
C THR A 1001 25.97 2.53 23.25
N ARG A 1002 25.39 2.55 24.46
CA ARG A 1002 25.85 3.42 25.55
C ARG A 1002 27.28 3.10 25.99
N ARG A 1003 27.66 1.81 26.07
CA ARG A 1003 29.05 1.38 26.31
C ARG A 1003 30.04 2.01 25.33
N ASN A 1004 29.70 2.01 24.04
CA ASN A 1004 30.57 2.56 23.00
C ASN A 1004 30.68 4.09 23.11
N LEU A 1005 29.59 4.78 23.43
CA LEU A 1005 29.60 6.22 23.68
C LEU A 1005 30.39 6.58 24.95
N ALA A 1006 30.28 5.78 26.01
CA ALA A 1006 31.04 5.96 27.24
C ALA A 1006 32.56 5.85 26.99
N ALA A 1007 32.98 4.81 26.25
CA ALA A 1007 34.38 4.65 25.87
C ALA A 1007 34.90 5.84 25.02
N LEU A 1008 34.12 6.35 24.07
CA LEU A 1008 34.50 7.55 23.30
C LEU A 1008 34.57 8.82 24.18
N ALA A 1009 33.74 8.93 25.21
CA ALA A 1009 33.79 10.05 26.15
C ALA A 1009 35.07 9.99 27.00
N GLU A 1010 35.43 8.81 27.51
CA GLU A 1010 36.70 8.59 28.23
C GLU A 1010 37.92 8.94 27.37
N GLU A 1011 37.97 8.48 26.12
CA GLU A 1011 39.05 8.78 25.17
C GLU A 1011 39.24 10.29 24.93
N ARG A 1012 38.16 11.07 25.07
CA ARG A 1012 38.16 12.54 24.91
C ARG A 1012 38.42 13.30 26.21
N GLY A 1013 38.51 12.60 27.34
CA GLY A 1013 38.58 13.20 28.67
C GLY A 1013 37.26 13.80 29.16
N ASP A 1014 36.13 13.46 28.54
CA ASP A 1014 34.79 13.87 28.99
C ASP A 1014 34.30 12.91 30.09
N LEU A 1015 34.79 13.13 31.31
CA LEU A 1015 34.47 12.29 32.47
C LEU A 1015 32.98 12.32 32.83
N ALA A 1016 32.31 13.45 32.61
CA ALA A 1016 30.88 13.62 32.90
C ALA A 1016 30.01 12.81 31.91
N GLY A 1017 30.28 12.92 30.61
CA GLY A 1017 29.60 12.12 29.59
C GLY A 1017 29.89 10.62 29.70
N ALA A 1018 31.11 10.25 30.10
CA ALA A 1018 31.45 8.87 30.40
C ALA A 1018 30.64 8.32 31.59
N MET A 1019 30.54 9.09 32.68
CA MET A 1019 29.76 8.74 33.86
C MET A 1019 28.28 8.55 33.53
N GLU A 1020 27.67 9.51 32.80
CA GLU A 1020 26.27 9.45 32.37
C GLU A 1020 25.96 8.15 31.61
N HIS A 1021 26.81 7.80 30.64
CA HIS A 1021 26.59 6.61 29.84
C HIS A 1021 26.84 5.31 30.60
N TRP A 1022 27.86 5.24 31.46
CA TRP A 1022 28.12 4.05 32.29
C TRP A 1022 27.06 3.81 33.36
N GLN A 1023 26.51 4.87 33.96
CA GLN A 1023 25.37 4.75 34.89
C GLN A 1023 24.13 4.23 34.18
N ALA A 1024 23.80 4.76 33.00
CA ALA A 1024 22.68 4.27 32.21
C ALA A 1024 22.85 2.79 31.78
N VAL A 1025 24.09 2.31 31.58
CA VAL A 1025 24.36 0.87 31.37
C VAL A 1025 24.00 0.06 32.62
N LEU A 1026 24.32 0.53 33.83
CA LEU A 1026 23.95 -0.16 35.08
C LEU A 1026 22.46 -0.13 35.36
N GLU A 1027 21.75 0.94 34.98
CA GLU A 1027 20.29 1.00 35.09
C GLU A 1027 19.62 -0.05 34.19
N GLU A 1028 20.13 -0.22 32.97
CA GLU A 1028 19.62 -1.21 32.01
C GLU A 1028 20.11 -2.63 32.32
N CYS A 1029 21.31 -2.78 32.87
CA CYS A 1029 21.99 -4.05 33.18
C CYS A 1029 22.69 -3.97 34.56
N PRO A 1030 21.95 -4.14 35.67
CA PRO A 1030 22.50 -3.95 37.02
C PRO A 1030 23.68 -4.87 37.38
N GLY A 1031 23.82 -6.01 36.71
CA GLY A 1031 24.91 -6.97 36.92
C GLY A 1031 26.16 -6.74 36.04
N ASP A 1032 26.24 -5.62 35.32
CA ASP A 1032 27.32 -5.40 34.35
C ASP A 1032 28.68 -5.13 35.04
N ALA A 1033 29.56 -6.13 35.02
CA ALA A 1033 30.85 -6.07 35.71
C ALA A 1033 31.78 -4.95 35.20
N GLU A 1034 31.76 -4.66 33.91
CA GLU A 1034 32.59 -3.60 33.34
C GLU A 1034 32.08 -2.23 33.77
N ALA A 1035 30.77 -1.99 33.66
CA ALA A 1035 30.19 -0.71 34.05
C ALA A 1035 30.37 -0.43 35.56
N MET A 1036 30.25 -1.45 36.42
CA MET A 1036 30.53 -1.30 37.86
C MET A 1036 31.96 -0.84 38.13
N VAL A 1037 32.94 -1.45 37.46
CA VAL A 1037 34.37 -1.07 37.61
C VAL A 1037 34.61 0.33 37.07
N ARG A 1038 34.06 0.67 35.90
CA ARG A 1038 34.25 1.97 35.24
C ARG A 1038 33.64 3.12 36.04
N VAL A 1039 32.42 2.96 36.55
CA VAL A 1039 31.79 3.95 37.44
C VAL A 1039 32.62 4.15 38.70
N GLY A 1040 33.08 3.07 39.36
CA GLY A 1040 33.93 3.17 40.55
C GLY A 1040 35.22 3.95 40.28
N GLY A 1041 35.91 3.66 39.18
CA GLY A 1041 37.14 4.38 38.79
C GLY A 1041 36.92 5.86 38.45
N LEU A 1042 35.79 6.21 37.83
CA LEU A 1042 35.45 7.61 37.51
C LEU A 1042 35.11 8.42 38.78
N VAL A 1043 34.48 7.81 39.78
CA VAL A 1043 34.25 8.43 41.10
C VAL A 1043 35.57 8.70 41.82
N GLU A 1044 36.51 7.76 41.80
CA GLU A 1044 37.83 7.93 42.41
C GLU A 1044 38.69 9.00 41.71
N ALA A 1045 38.50 9.20 40.40
CA ALA A 1045 39.24 10.17 39.59
C ALA A 1045 38.72 11.63 39.71
N GLY A 1046 37.75 11.89 40.59
CA GLY A 1046 37.18 13.23 40.78
C GLY A 1046 36.12 13.63 39.74
N GLY A 1047 35.48 12.66 39.09
CA GLY A 1047 34.21 12.89 38.42
C GLY A 1047 33.13 13.30 39.43
N PRO A 1048 32.14 14.12 39.04
CA PRO A 1048 31.06 14.53 39.94
C PRO A 1048 30.23 13.37 40.47
#